data_AF-A0AAF0E0K7-F1
#
_entry.id   AF-A0AAF0E0K7-F1
#
_cell.length_a   1.000
_cell.length_b   1.000
_cell.length_c   1.000
_cell.angle_alpha   90.00
_cell.angle_beta   90.00
_cell.angle_gamma   90.00
#
_symmetry.space_group_name_H-M   'P 1'
#
loop_
_entity.id
_entity.type
_entity.pdbx_description
1 polymer ?
#
loop_
_entity_poly.entity_id
_entity_poly.type
_entity_poly.pdbx_seq_one_letter_code
_entity_poly.pdbx_strand_id
1 'polypeptide(L)'
;MTSAARTAAPLLQTPIQLAVHSHSAKDGLLTNLRSARACNTTRSHVALGDVVRVRGGGARRRRGLLACVEQGQAITLLDVATQTPVHTYTLAPADRACTPPLVVERRVGEAWVRTTYAAFADSDGASTLWALTEHLDAHGHAVPGAAEEKRTWRLAGAVEALFALPSGDLLAVRADAVVLLADPLCGDAREQGVLHGAFDVRYDTQLLLGADTPSLPEPTGAALVLVTGGEQGVGVHVVGVHADAPRLRAHTQPVDATPARDVTSAAWLPHATLAVLQRSGTLVTRRVRLGGEDAEAPAAVALAPLRGAAARLVGLSASHLLVLALPTGDARKERAAAFVWDVGLATVLAQAEWSLGATPTGPARISAAPASDTHVAVLVDVPHRDVVRSSVLALPVSVPDRGLLVHALHTAAQTAAWVAPRADDAPAVPLGEAHAALLAQLDALAPAERTAQLDTLFAAFLHGEEERLRAATHVKASRKAPKPALPTPFVQAVLRAALPAADKGAAQPVAPQTLRYLLERNVVSASMVPGDALVPRVRATHDWSTLYLVLRHVPDLAEAHAVAIVRAALAARADPAAPTVARVLQHVLSPPPFSKPALRMALRTHIVDNDDVLILLDIVRCWIDAAVHTPLAGAAGARAAEHVRTVPRTRITYRTSDVRAPSLDAVASFGEDVLDTFFPQLLADTSTHACLAECTRALTQSAGDLHTLARLSAPLDAFARAEATKGAAKTEAKSKRLALHEASLLVPLYSRESLDV
;
A
#
# COMPACT_ATOMS: atom_id res chain seq x y z
N MET A 1 -6.42 -19.85 -35.11
CA MET A 1 -6.63 -19.16 -33.83
C MET A 1 -6.73 -20.22 -32.74
N THR A 2 -5.59 -20.63 -32.20
CA THR A 2 -5.50 -21.61 -31.12
C THR A 2 -5.85 -20.92 -29.80
N SER A 3 -6.83 -21.47 -29.10
CA SER A 3 -7.26 -21.09 -27.75
C SER A 3 -6.04 -20.89 -26.84
N ALA A 4 -5.69 -19.63 -26.57
CA ALA A 4 -4.69 -19.30 -25.56
C ALA A 4 -5.29 -19.67 -24.21
N ALA A 5 -4.76 -20.72 -23.57
CA ALA A 5 -5.05 -21.01 -22.18
C ALA A 5 -4.85 -19.71 -21.39
N ARG A 6 -5.92 -19.21 -20.75
CA ARG A 6 -5.87 -18.03 -19.89
C ARG A 6 -4.85 -18.30 -18.78
N THR A 7 -3.63 -17.81 -18.94
CA THR A 7 -2.61 -17.78 -17.90
C THR A 7 -3.13 -16.92 -16.75
N ALA A 8 -3.03 -17.44 -15.52
CA ALA A 8 -3.52 -16.76 -14.33
C ALA A 8 -2.78 -15.42 -14.13
N ALA A 9 -3.52 -14.40 -13.70
CA ALA A 9 -2.95 -13.11 -13.38
C ALA A 9 -1.97 -13.23 -12.19
N PRO A 10 -0.90 -12.41 -12.16
CA PRO A 10 -0.01 -12.36 -11.02
C PRO A 10 -0.80 -11.92 -9.78
N LEU A 11 -0.55 -12.61 -8.66
CA LEU A 11 -1.28 -12.44 -7.42
C LEU A 11 -0.28 -12.28 -6.27
N LEU A 12 -0.53 -11.29 -5.42
CA LEU A 12 0.23 -11.02 -4.22
C LEU A 12 -0.75 -10.76 -3.08
N GLN A 13 -0.61 -11.49 -1.98
CA GLN A 13 -1.49 -11.35 -0.81
C GLN A 13 -0.73 -10.77 0.39
N THR A 14 -1.47 -10.35 1.40
CA THR A 14 -0.89 -9.96 2.68
C THR A 14 -0.16 -11.15 3.31
N PRO A 15 1.03 -10.94 3.89
CA PRO A 15 1.81 -12.02 4.47
C PRO A 15 1.12 -12.63 5.68
N ILE A 16 1.37 -13.92 5.88
CA ILE A 16 0.92 -14.71 7.01
C ILE A 16 2.07 -14.84 8.01
N GLN A 17 1.81 -14.54 9.27
CA GLN A 17 2.82 -14.62 10.33
C GLN A 17 3.02 -16.08 10.77
N LEU A 18 4.22 -16.63 10.58
CA LEU A 18 4.56 -17.99 10.97
C LEU A 18 5.12 -18.05 12.40
N ALA A 19 6.03 -17.15 12.73
CA ALA A 19 6.68 -17.11 14.04
C ALA A 19 7.12 -15.69 14.42
N VAL A 20 7.24 -15.47 15.73
CA VAL A 20 7.76 -14.23 16.31
C VAL A 20 8.76 -14.58 17.38
N HIS A 21 9.95 -14.03 17.23
CA HIS A 21 11.06 -14.17 18.17
C HIS A 21 11.40 -12.79 18.71
N SER A 22 11.72 -12.71 20.00
CA SER A 22 12.06 -11.46 20.67
C SER A 22 13.31 -11.69 21.48
N HIS A 23 14.30 -10.82 21.27
CA HIS A 23 15.60 -10.97 21.89
C HIS A 23 16.11 -9.66 22.47
N SER A 24 16.74 -9.71 23.65
CA SER A 24 17.37 -8.57 24.30
C SER A 24 18.56 -8.07 23.48
N ALA A 25 18.61 -6.78 23.18
CA ALA A 25 19.75 -6.18 22.47
C ALA A 25 21.04 -6.18 23.32
N LYS A 26 20.93 -6.37 24.65
CA LYS A 26 22.06 -6.32 25.60
C LYS A 26 22.85 -7.61 25.71
N ASP A 27 22.30 -8.74 25.28
CA ASP A 27 22.91 -10.05 25.55
C ASP A 27 24.09 -10.38 24.62
N GLY A 28 24.44 -9.51 23.65
CA GLY A 28 25.62 -9.72 22.78
C GLY A 28 25.51 -10.92 21.82
N LEU A 29 24.38 -11.63 21.82
CA LEU A 29 24.10 -12.85 21.05
C LEU A 29 23.81 -12.62 19.56
N LEU A 30 23.86 -11.37 19.10
CA LEU A 30 23.63 -11.03 17.70
C LEU A 30 24.86 -11.41 16.85
N THR A 31 24.93 -12.68 16.46
CA THR A 31 25.88 -13.17 15.47
C THR A 31 25.45 -12.78 14.06
N ASN A 32 26.39 -12.80 13.10
CA ASN A 32 26.10 -12.56 11.69
C ASN A 32 25.42 -13.79 11.08
N LEU A 33 24.16 -14.07 11.44
CA LEU A 33 23.36 -15.07 10.75
C LEU A 33 22.87 -14.53 9.41
N ARG A 34 23.16 -15.26 8.34
CA ARG A 34 22.67 -14.98 6.98
C ARG A 34 21.59 -15.98 6.63
N SER A 35 20.58 -15.59 5.85
CA SER A 35 19.64 -16.56 5.27
C SER A 35 20.22 -17.12 3.97
N ALA A 36 19.88 -18.37 3.61
CA ALA A 36 20.57 -19.13 2.56
C ALA A 36 20.63 -18.43 1.18
N ARG A 37 19.63 -17.57 0.89
CA ARG A 37 19.52 -16.76 -0.33
C ARG A 37 19.43 -15.25 -0.05
N ALA A 38 19.58 -14.83 1.20
CA ALA A 38 19.51 -13.43 1.58
C ALA A 38 20.80 -13.03 2.28
N CYS A 39 21.68 -12.40 1.52
CA CYS A 39 22.85 -11.76 2.05
C CYS A 39 22.69 -10.27 1.81
N ASN A 40 22.15 -9.57 2.80
CA ASN A 40 22.76 -8.33 3.24
C ASN A 40 23.38 -8.72 4.60
N THR A 41 24.51 -8.16 5.01
CA THR A 41 25.12 -8.47 6.32
C THR A 41 24.21 -7.99 7.46
N THR A 42 23.18 -8.76 7.76
CA THR A 42 22.18 -8.47 8.79
C THR A 42 22.50 -9.36 9.98
N ARG A 43 23.03 -8.78 11.05
CA ARG A 43 23.04 -9.46 12.35
C ARG A 43 21.60 -9.73 12.75
N SER A 44 21.22 -11.00 12.80
CA SER A 44 19.92 -11.47 13.26
C SER A 44 20.11 -12.63 14.22
N HIS A 45 19.15 -12.81 15.12
CA HIS A 45 19.12 -13.99 16.00
C HIS A 45 18.36 -15.15 15.34
N VAL A 46 17.75 -14.90 14.17
CA VAL A 46 17.01 -15.89 13.39
C VAL A 46 17.57 -15.96 11.98
N ALA A 47 17.64 -17.15 11.39
CA ALA A 47 17.94 -17.31 9.97
C ALA A 47 17.05 -18.33 9.28
N LEU A 48 16.76 -18.06 8.00
CA LEU A 48 15.96 -18.92 7.14
C LEU A 48 16.85 -19.80 6.27
N GLY A 49 16.57 -21.09 6.34
CA GLY A 49 17.24 -22.17 5.66
C GLY A 49 16.49 -22.74 4.47
N ASP A 50 17.16 -23.63 3.75
CA ASP A 50 16.61 -24.31 2.58
C ASP A 50 16.31 -25.79 2.88
N VAL A 51 15.22 -26.29 2.29
CA VAL A 51 14.84 -27.71 2.34
C VAL A 51 14.91 -28.28 0.93
N VAL A 52 15.76 -29.28 0.72
CA VAL A 52 16.08 -29.84 -0.59
C VAL A 52 15.82 -31.33 -0.58
N ARG A 53 15.21 -31.85 -1.64
CA ARG A 53 15.06 -33.28 -1.89
C ARG A 53 15.97 -33.71 -3.03
N VAL A 54 16.88 -34.65 -2.74
CA VAL A 54 17.81 -35.22 -3.72
C VAL A 54 17.25 -36.56 -4.21
N ARG A 55 17.22 -36.75 -5.53
CA ARG A 55 16.86 -37.99 -6.22
C ARG A 55 17.92 -38.28 -7.28
N GLY A 56 18.02 -39.54 -7.74
CA GLY A 56 19.10 -40.05 -8.63
C GLY A 56 19.28 -39.39 -10.02
N GLY A 57 18.75 -38.18 -10.23
CA GLY A 57 19.01 -37.32 -11.39
C GLY A 57 18.90 -35.82 -11.09
N GLY A 58 18.91 -35.39 -9.82
CA GLY A 58 18.89 -33.97 -9.47
C GLY A 58 18.52 -33.66 -8.02
N ALA A 59 18.87 -32.46 -7.58
CA ALA A 59 18.41 -31.88 -6.32
C ALA A 59 17.31 -30.86 -6.64
N ARG A 60 16.15 -30.98 -5.99
CA ARG A 60 15.06 -30.00 -6.13
C ARG A 60 14.61 -29.56 -4.77
N ARG A 61 14.25 -28.30 -4.65
CA ARG A 61 13.72 -27.77 -3.41
C ARG A 61 12.40 -28.47 -3.03
N ARG A 62 12.25 -28.81 -1.75
CA ARG A 62 11.01 -29.36 -1.22
C ARG A 62 10.01 -28.22 -1.02
N ARG A 63 8.96 -28.19 -1.84
CA ARG A 63 7.91 -27.16 -1.76
C ARG A 63 7.14 -27.28 -0.44
N GLY A 64 6.84 -26.13 0.17
CA GLY A 64 5.98 -26.04 1.35
C GLY A 64 6.69 -26.22 2.68
N LEU A 65 7.98 -26.58 2.70
CA LEU A 65 8.77 -26.68 3.94
C LEU A 65 9.79 -25.54 4.03
N LEU A 66 10.00 -25.05 5.24
CA LEU A 66 10.96 -24.00 5.58
C LEU A 66 11.72 -24.41 6.83
N ALA A 67 13.05 -24.36 6.77
CA ALA A 67 13.89 -24.54 7.96
C ALA A 67 14.22 -23.17 8.57
N CYS A 68 14.16 -23.05 9.89
CA CYS A 68 14.46 -21.85 10.63
C CYS A 68 15.41 -22.20 11.77
N VAL A 69 16.42 -21.37 12.02
CA VAL A 69 17.26 -21.47 13.23
C VAL A 69 17.06 -20.25 14.09
N GLU A 70 16.83 -20.45 15.38
CA GLU A 70 16.84 -19.45 16.43
C GLU A 70 18.04 -19.69 17.34
N GLN A 71 18.90 -18.67 17.45
CA GLN A 71 20.14 -18.77 18.22
C GLN A 71 19.90 -19.20 19.65
N GLY A 72 20.66 -20.20 20.11
CA GLY A 72 20.61 -20.71 21.47
C GLY A 72 19.29 -21.35 21.88
N GLN A 73 18.36 -21.61 20.94
CA GLN A 73 17.05 -22.17 21.24
C GLN A 73 16.73 -23.42 20.41
N ALA A 74 16.57 -23.30 19.09
CA ALA A 74 16.17 -24.44 18.28
C ALA A 74 16.44 -24.27 16.77
N ILE A 75 16.53 -25.40 16.07
CA ILE A 75 16.34 -25.50 14.61
C ILE A 75 14.95 -26.12 14.39
N THR A 76 14.06 -25.38 13.74
CA THR A 76 12.68 -25.78 13.50
C THR A 76 12.42 -25.94 12.00
N LEU A 77 11.90 -27.10 11.61
CA LEU A 77 11.34 -27.35 10.28
C LEU A 77 9.84 -27.05 10.33
N LEU A 78 9.37 -26.11 9.52
CA LEU A 78 8.00 -25.63 9.47
C LEU A 78 7.35 -26.01 8.14
N ASP A 79 6.09 -26.41 8.18
CA ASP A 79 5.23 -26.46 6.99
C ASP A 79 4.57 -25.08 6.82
N VAL A 80 4.87 -24.42 5.71
CA VAL A 80 4.41 -23.07 5.38
C VAL A 80 2.91 -23.04 5.08
N ALA A 81 2.34 -24.13 4.58
CA ALA A 81 0.93 -24.20 4.23
C ALA A 81 0.06 -24.43 5.47
N THR A 82 0.46 -25.34 6.36
CA THR A 82 -0.28 -25.63 7.61
C THR A 82 0.14 -24.74 8.77
N GLN A 83 1.26 -24.03 8.66
CA GLN A 83 1.86 -23.21 9.72
C GLN A 83 2.26 -24.03 10.96
N THR A 84 2.49 -25.33 10.80
CA THR A 84 2.83 -26.23 11.90
C THR A 84 4.29 -26.65 11.86
N PRO A 85 4.97 -26.75 13.02
CA PRO A 85 6.28 -27.37 13.09
C PRO A 85 6.17 -28.85 12.73
N VAL A 86 7.01 -29.28 11.79
CA VAL A 86 7.19 -30.68 11.38
C VAL A 86 8.19 -31.37 12.29
N HIS A 87 9.28 -30.67 12.64
CA HIS A 87 10.33 -31.19 13.51
C HIS A 87 11.10 -30.03 14.18
N THR A 88 11.63 -30.26 15.39
CA THR A 88 12.38 -29.24 16.14
C THR A 88 13.57 -29.88 16.86
N TYR A 89 14.78 -29.41 16.57
CA TYR A 89 15.99 -29.75 17.32
C TYR A 89 16.31 -28.66 18.32
N THR A 90 16.43 -28.98 19.61
CA THR A 90 16.82 -28.02 20.64
C THR A 90 18.32 -27.72 20.58
N LEU A 91 18.67 -26.45 20.67
CA LEU A 91 20.05 -25.97 20.77
C LEU A 91 20.37 -25.57 22.21
N ALA A 92 21.61 -25.74 22.63
CA ALA A 92 22.07 -25.22 23.91
C ALA A 92 22.20 -23.69 23.83
N PRO A 93 22.01 -22.93 24.93
CA PRO A 93 22.18 -21.48 24.94
C PRO A 93 23.58 -21.00 24.52
N ALA A 94 24.59 -21.86 24.62
CA ALA A 94 25.96 -21.59 24.19
C ALA A 94 26.19 -21.83 22.68
N ASP A 95 25.30 -22.56 22.01
CA ASP A 95 25.43 -22.86 20.59
C ASP A 95 25.23 -21.58 19.76
N ARG A 96 26.18 -21.32 18.87
CA ARG A 96 26.17 -20.16 17.97
C ARG A 96 26.19 -20.63 16.53
N ALA A 97 25.01 -20.79 15.93
CA ALA A 97 24.94 -21.11 14.51
C ALA A 97 25.59 -19.99 13.69
N CYS A 98 26.38 -20.35 12.68
CA CYS A 98 26.97 -19.39 11.72
C CYS A 98 26.37 -19.53 10.32
N THR A 99 25.64 -20.61 10.06
CA THR A 99 24.91 -20.84 8.81
C THR A 99 23.40 -20.91 9.03
N PRO A 100 22.59 -20.55 8.03
CA PRO A 100 21.21 -20.99 7.97
C PRO A 100 21.15 -22.52 7.88
N PRO A 101 20.09 -23.18 8.39
CA PRO A 101 19.98 -24.63 8.34
C PRO A 101 19.75 -25.11 6.90
N LEU A 102 20.39 -26.21 6.51
CA LEU A 102 20.14 -26.89 5.24
C LEU A 102 19.56 -28.27 5.52
N VAL A 103 18.32 -28.51 5.11
CA VAL A 103 17.65 -29.79 5.30
C VAL A 103 17.67 -30.56 3.99
N VAL A 104 18.20 -31.78 4.00
CA VAL A 104 18.32 -32.64 2.81
C VAL A 104 17.53 -33.92 3.00
N GLU A 105 16.50 -34.12 2.18
CA GLU A 105 15.75 -35.37 2.08
C GLU A 105 16.29 -36.23 0.93
N ARG A 106 16.75 -37.44 1.21
CA ARG A 106 17.28 -38.34 0.18
C ARG A 106 17.11 -39.81 0.54
N ARG A 107 17.37 -40.70 -0.42
CA ARG A 107 17.46 -42.14 -0.15
C ARG A 107 18.89 -42.52 0.16
N VAL A 108 19.09 -43.31 1.21
CA VAL A 108 20.36 -43.95 1.56
C VAL A 108 20.06 -45.44 1.68
N GLY A 109 20.56 -46.23 0.73
CA GLY A 109 20.07 -47.61 0.52
C GLY A 109 18.58 -47.61 0.16
N GLU A 110 17.79 -48.43 0.87
CA GLU A 110 16.34 -48.53 0.70
C GLU A 110 15.55 -47.45 1.48
N ALA A 111 16.15 -46.87 2.52
CA ALA A 111 15.49 -45.95 3.45
C ALA A 111 15.52 -44.49 2.98
N TRP A 112 14.43 -43.75 3.24
CA TRP A 112 14.45 -42.29 3.16
C TRP A 112 15.02 -41.73 4.46
N VAL A 113 15.89 -40.74 4.34
CA VAL A 113 16.45 -40.01 5.48
C VAL A 113 16.30 -38.52 5.25
N ARG A 114 16.12 -37.79 6.34
CA ARG A 114 16.23 -36.33 6.39
C ARG A 114 17.44 -35.99 7.22
N THR A 115 18.37 -35.22 6.64
CA THR A 115 19.54 -34.73 7.35
C THR A 115 19.50 -33.22 7.43
N THR A 116 19.53 -32.68 8.65
CA THR A 116 19.61 -31.25 8.92
C THR A 116 21.05 -30.87 9.18
N TYR A 117 21.60 -30.04 8.31
CA TYR A 117 22.96 -29.51 8.40
C TYR A 117 22.94 -28.09 8.94
N ALA A 118 23.82 -27.80 9.89
CA ALA A 118 24.09 -26.45 10.38
C ALA A 118 25.52 -26.36 10.89
N ALA A 119 26.23 -25.28 10.56
CA ALA A 119 27.55 -25.02 11.10
C ALA A 119 27.48 -24.07 12.29
N PHE A 120 28.30 -24.34 13.30
CA PHE A 120 28.39 -23.60 14.55
C PHE A 120 29.77 -23.00 14.71
N ALA A 121 29.84 -21.73 15.10
CA ALA A 121 31.12 -21.05 15.29
C ALA A 121 31.85 -21.60 16.51
N ASP A 122 33.14 -21.89 16.35
CA ASP A 122 34.05 -22.26 17.43
C ASP A 122 34.84 -21.02 17.90
N SER A 123 35.40 -21.10 19.10
CA SER A 123 36.18 -20.02 19.73
C SER A 123 37.44 -19.64 18.93
N ASP A 124 38.01 -20.59 18.19
CA ASP A 124 39.22 -20.40 17.37
C ASP A 124 38.94 -19.81 15.97
N GLY A 125 37.69 -19.43 15.67
CA GLY A 125 37.27 -18.95 14.34
C GLY A 125 37.06 -20.05 13.29
N ALA A 126 37.20 -21.32 13.69
CA ALA A 126 36.75 -22.48 12.92
C ALA A 126 35.23 -22.66 13.04
N SER A 127 34.65 -23.52 12.21
CA SER A 127 33.24 -23.91 12.34
C SER A 127 33.12 -25.41 12.56
N THR A 128 32.16 -25.83 13.38
CA THR A 128 31.77 -27.24 13.51
C THR A 128 30.48 -27.47 12.74
N LEU A 129 30.53 -28.25 11.66
CA LEU A 129 29.36 -28.70 10.92
C LEU A 129 28.67 -29.82 11.70
N TRP A 130 27.38 -29.66 11.98
CA TRP A 130 26.52 -30.72 12.51
C TRP A 130 25.69 -31.31 11.37
N ALA A 131 25.51 -32.62 11.39
CA ALA A 131 24.48 -33.33 10.61
C ALA A 131 23.61 -34.13 11.57
N LEU A 132 22.34 -33.76 11.63
CA LEU A 132 21.32 -34.42 12.43
C LEU A 132 20.45 -35.24 11.47
N THR A 133 20.54 -36.57 11.54
CA THR A 133 19.87 -37.47 10.60
C THR A 133 18.72 -38.22 11.28
N GLU A 134 17.55 -38.14 10.67
CA GLU A 134 16.36 -38.90 11.05
C GLU A 134 15.89 -39.79 9.89
N HIS A 135 15.31 -40.94 10.24
CA HIS A 135 14.71 -41.87 9.28
C HIS A 135 13.28 -41.45 8.96
N LEU A 136 12.94 -41.47 7.67
CA LEU A 136 11.61 -41.14 7.17
C LEU A 136 10.87 -42.39 6.65
N ASP A 137 9.56 -42.41 6.82
CA ASP A 137 8.67 -43.37 6.20
C ASP A 137 8.45 -43.06 4.70
N ALA A 138 7.62 -43.87 4.04
CA ALA A 138 7.29 -43.68 2.63
C ALA A 138 6.56 -42.35 2.33
N HIS A 139 5.88 -41.77 3.33
CA HIS A 139 5.12 -40.53 3.22
C HIS A 139 5.98 -39.28 3.55
N GLY A 140 7.19 -39.48 4.09
CA GLY A 140 8.12 -38.42 4.49
C GLY A 140 7.93 -37.93 5.93
N HIS A 141 7.24 -38.72 6.76
CA HIS A 141 7.14 -38.51 8.19
C HIS A 141 8.29 -39.21 8.92
N ALA A 142 8.74 -38.64 10.04
CA ALA A 142 9.75 -39.27 10.87
C ALA A 142 9.23 -40.61 11.41
N VAL A 143 10.04 -41.66 11.33
CA VAL A 143 9.69 -42.99 11.84
C VAL A 143 9.77 -42.95 13.38
N PRO A 144 8.65 -43.12 14.10
CA PRO A 144 8.66 -43.04 15.56
C PRO A 144 9.50 -44.17 16.16
N GLY A 145 10.42 -43.82 17.05
CA GLY A 145 11.31 -44.76 17.73
C GLY A 145 12.62 -45.09 16.99
N ALA A 146 12.83 -44.57 15.77
CA ALA A 146 14.15 -44.63 15.14
C ALA A 146 15.11 -43.67 15.86
N ALA A 147 16.34 -44.12 16.15
CA ALA A 147 17.34 -43.28 16.81
C ALA A 147 17.79 -42.16 15.87
N GLU A 148 17.83 -40.92 16.38
CA GLU A 148 18.43 -39.79 15.69
C GLU A 148 19.96 -39.91 15.73
N GLU A 149 20.62 -39.75 14.58
CA GLU A 149 22.07 -39.80 14.48
C GLU A 149 22.64 -38.38 14.35
N LYS A 150 23.45 -37.95 15.33
CA LYS A 150 24.20 -36.69 15.26
C LYS A 150 25.65 -36.97 14.92
N ARG A 151 26.12 -36.42 13.80
CA ARG A 151 27.54 -36.39 13.42
C ARG A 151 28.07 -34.96 13.40
N THR A 152 29.35 -34.79 13.72
CA THR A 152 30.00 -33.48 13.76
C THR A 152 31.36 -33.51 13.06
N TRP A 153 31.69 -32.44 12.34
CA TRP A 153 32.99 -32.27 11.67
C TRP A 153 33.51 -30.86 11.85
N ARG A 154 34.82 -30.71 12.04
CA ARG A 154 35.46 -29.40 12.13
C ARG A 154 35.88 -28.95 10.73
N LEU A 155 35.49 -27.74 10.36
CA LEU A 155 35.80 -27.08 9.10
C LEU A 155 36.72 -25.89 9.36
N ALA A 156 37.65 -25.64 8.44
CA ALA A 156 38.50 -24.47 8.52
C ALA A 156 37.68 -23.20 8.23
N GLY A 157 37.84 -22.18 9.07
CA GLY A 157 37.18 -20.88 8.92
C GLY A 157 35.68 -20.85 9.24
N ALA A 158 35.10 -19.65 9.14
CA ALA A 158 33.68 -19.40 9.39
C ALA A 158 32.84 -19.73 8.14
N VAL A 159 31.97 -20.74 8.24
CA VAL A 159 31.03 -21.09 7.16
C VAL A 159 29.80 -20.19 7.27
N GLU A 160 29.39 -19.61 6.15
CA GLU A 160 28.29 -18.65 6.11
C GLU A 160 27.03 -19.19 5.40
N ALA A 161 27.17 -20.17 4.49
CA ALA A 161 26.05 -20.84 3.84
C ALA A 161 26.41 -22.26 3.38
N LEU A 162 25.41 -23.14 3.28
CA LEU A 162 25.53 -24.52 2.84
C LEU A 162 24.55 -24.80 1.69
N PHE A 163 24.98 -25.56 0.69
CA PHE A 163 24.14 -25.99 -0.43
C PHE A 163 24.34 -27.48 -0.72
N ALA A 164 23.26 -28.20 -1.03
CA ALA A 164 23.33 -29.63 -1.36
C ALA A 164 23.47 -29.85 -2.87
N LEU A 165 24.41 -30.71 -3.27
CA LEU A 165 24.58 -31.15 -4.65
C LEU A 165 23.78 -32.44 -4.92
N PRO A 166 23.46 -32.73 -6.19
CA PRO A 166 22.78 -33.98 -6.57
C PRO A 166 23.56 -35.25 -6.20
N SER A 167 24.89 -35.16 -6.11
CA SER A 167 25.76 -36.27 -5.68
C SER A 167 25.60 -36.62 -4.21
N GLY A 168 25.04 -35.72 -3.40
CA GLY A 168 25.02 -35.83 -1.94
C GLY A 168 26.13 -35.04 -1.25
N ASP A 169 27.13 -34.55 -2.00
CA ASP A 169 28.15 -33.63 -1.51
C ASP A 169 27.55 -32.26 -1.16
N LEU A 170 28.29 -31.48 -0.37
CA LEU A 170 27.87 -30.14 0.06
C LEU A 170 28.83 -29.07 -0.47
N LEU A 171 28.29 -27.92 -0.84
CA LEU A 171 29.07 -26.69 -1.03
C LEU A 171 28.94 -25.82 0.21
N ALA A 172 30.07 -25.52 0.84
CA ALA A 172 30.16 -24.56 1.92
C ALA A 172 30.74 -23.24 1.40
N VAL A 173 30.05 -22.14 1.67
CA VAL A 173 30.52 -20.80 1.33
C VAL A 173 31.08 -20.13 2.57
N ARG A 174 32.34 -19.70 2.48
CA ARG A 174 33.05 -18.87 3.46
C ARG A 174 33.20 -17.45 2.91
N ALA A 175 33.63 -16.52 3.76
CA ALA A 175 33.95 -15.16 3.33
C ALA A 175 35.11 -15.11 2.30
N ASP A 176 36.04 -16.07 2.39
CA ASP A 176 37.29 -16.11 1.63
C ASP A 176 37.41 -17.29 0.65
N ALA A 177 36.43 -18.20 0.64
CA ALA A 177 36.49 -19.40 -0.18
C ALA A 177 35.11 -20.06 -0.41
N VAL A 178 35.03 -20.86 -1.47
CA VAL A 178 33.99 -21.89 -1.64
C VAL A 178 34.65 -23.25 -1.49
N VAL A 179 34.08 -24.09 -0.63
CA VAL A 179 34.62 -25.40 -0.26
C VAL A 179 33.64 -26.49 -0.70
N LEU A 180 34.14 -27.49 -1.42
CA LEU A 180 33.42 -28.72 -1.73
C LEU A 180 33.69 -29.74 -0.63
N LEU A 181 32.63 -30.19 0.03
CA LEU A 181 32.66 -31.16 1.12
C LEU A 181 32.09 -32.48 0.63
N ALA A 182 32.81 -33.57 0.89
CA ALA A 182 32.32 -34.92 0.64
C ALA A 182 31.03 -35.18 1.43
N ASP A 183 30.14 -36.00 0.86
CA ASP A 183 28.92 -36.45 1.52
C ASP A 183 29.17 -36.93 2.97
N PRO A 184 28.65 -36.22 3.98
CA PRO A 184 28.89 -36.56 5.39
C PRO A 184 28.26 -37.88 5.86
N LEU A 185 27.33 -38.47 5.09
CA LEU A 185 26.76 -39.79 5.43
C LEU A 185 27.58 -40.96 4.87
N CYS A 186 28.37 -40.75 3.81
CA CYS A 186 29.12 -41.81 3.12
C CYS A 186 30.56 -42.02 3.63
N GLY A 187 31.01 -41.25 4.63
CA GLY A 187 32.33 -41.38 5.26
C GLY A 187 32.69 -40.18 6.13
N ASP A 188 33.97 -40.00 6.44
CA ASP A 188 34.47 -38.76 7.05
C ASP A 188 34.24 -37.60 6.07
N ALA A 189 33.50 -36.57 6.47
CA ALA A 189 33.38 -35.36 5.67
C ALA A 189 34.78 -34.75 5.51
N ARG A 190 35.33 -34.84 4.29
CA ARG A 190 36.63 -34.27 3.92
C ARG A 190 36.41 -33.14 2.92
N GLU A 191 37.22 -32.10 3.04
CA GLU A 191 37.32 -31.07 2.02
C GLU A 191 37.90 -31.71 0.75
N GLN A 192 37.09 -31.80 -0.31
CA GLN A 192 37.49 -32.36 -1.60
C GLN A 192 38.15 -31.31 -2.50
N GLY A 193 37.78 -30.04 -2.31
CA GLY A 193 38.34 -28.93 -3.07
C GLY A 193 38.01 -27.59 -2.43
N VAL A 194 38.95 -26.64 -2.52
CA VAL A 194 38.79 -25.27 -2.02
C VAL A 194 39.10 -24.32 -3.15
N LEU A 195 38.19 -23.37 -3.38
CA LEU A 195 38.39 -22.27 -4.30
C LEU A 195 38.46 -20.98 -3.48
N HIS A 196 39.65 -20.40 -3.37
CA HIS A 196 39.85 -19.11 -2.70
C HIS A 196 39.37 -17.94 -3.56
N GLY A 197 38.73 -16.96 -2.93
CA GLY A 197 38.27 -15.73 -3.55
C GLY A 197 37.78 -14.73 -2.50
N ALA A 198 37.96 -13.44 -2.75
CA ALA A 198 37.43 -12.40 -1.86
C ALA A 198 35.93 -12.19 -2.16
N PHE A 199 35.07 -12.49 -1.20
CA PHE A 199 33.61 -12.37 -1.31
C PHE A 199 33.04 -11.45 -0.21
N ASP A 200 33.73 -10.34 0.07
CA ASP A 200 33.53 -9.49 1.26
C ASP A 200 32.07 -9.05 1.46
N VAL A 201 31.40 -8.58 0.40
CA VAL A 201 29.98 -8.26 0.43
C VAL A 201 29.26 -9.19 -0.52
N ARG A 202 28.32 -9.99 0.00
CA ARG A 202 27.45 -10.85 -0.82
C ARG A 202 26.05 -10.25 -0.80
N TYR A 203 25.40 -10.18 -1.96
CA TYR A 203 24.03 -9.70 -2.14
C TYR A 203 23.03 -10.83 -2.39
N ASP A 204 23.44 -11.81 -3.19
CA ASP A 204 22.61 -12.96 -3.53
C ASP A 204 23.47 -14.22 -3.72
N THR A 205 22.89 -15.39 -3.51
CA THR A 205 23.54 -16.67 -3.74
C THR A 205 22.52 -17.70 -4.22
N GLN A 206 22.80 -18.32 -5.36
CA GLN A 206 21.89 -19.29 -5.96
C GLN A 206 22.65 -20.49 -6.51
N LEU A 207 22.23 -21.69 -6.11
CA LEU A 207 22.65 -22.93 -6.75
C LEU A 207 21.77 -23.20 -7.98
N LEU A 208 22.40 -23.32 -9.14
CA LEU A 208 21.80 -23.68 -10.42
C LEU A 208 22.19 -25.11 -10.80
N LEU A 209 21.24 -25.89 -11.27
CA LEU A 209 21.40 -27.32 -11.58
C LEU A 209 20.87 -27.62 -12.98
N GLY A 210 21.59 -28.44 -13.74
CA GLY A 210 21.15 -28.91 -15.06
C GLY A 210 20.98 -27.77 -16.09
N ALA A 211 19.86 -27.76 -16.81
CA ALA A 211 19.62 -26.83 -17.94
C ALA A 211 19.59 -25.33 -17.55
N ASP A 212 19.45 -25.02 -16.26
CA ASP A 212 19.45 -23.65 -15.75
C ASP A 212 20.87 -23.12 -15.47
N THR A 213 21.91 -23.96 -15.59
CA THR A 213 23.29 -23.48 -15.48
C THR A 213 23.56 -22.52 -16.64
N PRO A 214 24.10 -21.31 -16.38
CA PRO A 214 24.52 -20.44 -17.47
C PRO A 214 25.49 -21.20 -18.37
N SER A 215 25.51 -20.87 -19.66
CA SER A 215 26.42 -21.49 -20.63
C SER A 215 27.87 -21.14 -20.26
N LEU A 216 28.40 -21.89 -19.31
CA LEU A 216 29.81 -21.88 -18.97
C LEU A 216 30.57 -22.52 -20.14
N PRO A 217 31.81 -22.09 -20.39
CA PRO A 217 32.63 -22.63 -21.47
C PRO A 217 32.89 -24.14 -21.35
N GLU A 218 32.63 -24.73 -20.19
CA GLU A 218 32.79 -26.16 -19.92
C GLU A 218 31.54 -26.76 -19.29
N PRO A 219 31.24 -28.05 -19.54
CA PRO A 219 30.11 -28.73 -18.94
C PRO A 219 30.29 -28.88 -17.43
N THR A 220 29.38 -28.29 -16.68
CA THR A 220 29.32 -28.38 -15.20
C THR A 220 28.02 -29.04 -14.78
N GLY A 221 28.08 -29.96 -13.81
CA GLY A 221 26.88 -30.62 -13.28
C GLY A 221 26.04 -29.69 -12.37
N ALA A 222 26.70 -28.72 -11.74
CA ALA A 222 26.09 -27.70 -10.89
C ALA A 222 26.91 -26.40 -10.97
N ALA A 223 26.25 -25.26 -10.79
CA ALA A 223 26.89 -23.95 -10.73
C ALA A 223 26.33 -23.12 -9.56
N LEU A 224 27.21 -22.60 -8.71
CA LEU A 224 26.87 -21.67 -7.65
C LEU A 224 27.11 -20.24 -8.14
N VAL A 225 26.05 -19.45 -8.24
CA VAL A 225 26.12 -18.02 -8.58
C VAL A 225 26.19 -17.21 -7.29
N LEU A 226 27.22 -16.39 -7.16
CA LEU A 226 27.45 -15.45 -6.07
C LEU A 226 27.42 -14.03 -6.64
N VAL A 227 26.47 -13.22 -6.20
CA VAL A 227 26.46 -11.79 -6.51
C VAL A 227 27.18 -11.07 -5.39
N THR A 228 28.28 -10.38 -5.70
CA THR A 228 29.15 -9.74 -4.72
C THR A 228 29.32 -8.26 -5.00
N GLY A 229 29.67 -7.51 -3.95
CA GLY A 229 30.06 -6.11 -4.04
C GLY A 229 31.49 -5.91 -3.59
N GLY A 230 32.23 -5.10 -4.33
CA GLY A 230 33.54 -4.59 -3.95
C GLY A 230 33.66 -3.09 -4.20
N GLU A 231 34.89 -2.57 -4.08
CA GLU A 231 35.20 -1.17 -4.42
C GLU A 231 34.99 -0.87 -5.91
N GLN A 232 35.26 -1.86 -6.77
CA GLN A 232 35.09 -1.77 -8.23
C GLN A 232 33.64 -1.94 -8.69
N GLY A 233 32.73 -2.24 -7.77
CA GLY A 233 31.30 -2.35 -8.02
C GLY A 233 30.71 -3.73 -7.75
N VAL A 234 29.58 -4.03 -8.38
CA VAL A 234 28.88 -5.32 -8.26
C VAL A 234 29.39 -6.30 -9.30
N GLY A 235 29.83 -7.47 -8.84
CA GLY A 235 30.30 -8.57 -9.67
C GLY A 235 29.42 -9.82 -9.51
N VAL A 236 29.50 -10.69 -10.50
CA VAL A 236 28.91 -12.03 -10.46
C VAL A 236 30.04 -13.05 -10.55
N HIS A 237 30.15 -13.92 -9.55
CA HIS A 237 31.05 -15.06 -9.55
C HIS A 237 30.25 -16.34 -9.74
N VAL A 238 30.57 -17.13 -10.75
CA VAL A 238 29.93 -18.41 -11.03
C VAL A 238 30.93 -19.51 -10.77
N VAL A 239 30.69 -20.29 -9.73
CA VAL A 239 31.53 -21.42 -9.31
C VAL A 239 30.91 -22.72 -9.85
N GLY A 240 31.52 -23.30 -10.86
CA GLY A 240 31.14 -24.59 -11.43
C GLY A 240 31.71 -25.76 -10.62
N VAL A 241 30.89 -26.79 -10.45
CA VAL A 241 31.29 -28.12 -9.94
C VAL A 241 31.29 -29.09 -11.11
N HIS A 242 32.48 -29.62 -11.44
CA HIS A 242 32.62 -30.59 -12.53
C HIS A 242 32.23 -32.00 -12.10
N ALA A 243 31.59 -32.74 -13.02
CA ALA A 243 31.11 -34.10 -12.77
C ALA A 243 32.25 -35.15 -12.79
N ASP A 244 33.28 -34.92 -13.61
CA ASP A 244 34.33 -35.92 -13.89
C ASP A 244 35.52 -35.86 -12.89
N ALA A 245 35.63 -34.77 -12.12
CA ALA A 245 36.58 -34.61 -11.02
C ALA A 245 36.06 -33.53 -10.05
N PRO A 246 36.23 -33.66 -8.72
CA PRO A 246 35.75 -32.71 -7.70
C PRO A 246 36.60 -31.43 -7.69
N ARG A 247 36.68 -30.75 -8.84
CA ARG A 247 37.39 -29.49 -9.02
C ARG A 247 36.37 -28.37 -9.10
N LEU A 248 36.63 -27.33 -8.34
CA LEU A 248 35.90 -26.07 -8.40
C LEU A 248 36.58 -25.15 -9.42
N ARG A 249 35.80 -24.54 -10.30
CA ARG A 249 36.27 -23.47 -11.19
C ARG A 249 35.37 -22.27 -11.06
N ALA A 250 35.94 -21.07 -10.97
CA ALA A 250 35.18 -19.83 -10.95
C ALA A 250 35.36 -19.02 -12.23
N HIS A 251 34.27 -18.41 -12.65
CA HIS A 251 34.27 -17.31 -13.61
C HIS A 251 33.76 -16.07 -12.89
N THR A 252 34.49 -14.96 -13.00
CA THR A 252 34.13 -13.69 -12.39
C THR A 252 33.88 -12.67 -13.47
N GLN A 253 32.75 -11.98 -13.41
CA GLN A 253 32.39 -10.91 -14.33
C GLN A 253 31.95 -9.66 -13.55
N PRO A 254 32.60 -8.51 -13.76
CA PRO A 254 32.07 -7.23 -13.25
C PRO A 254 30.82 -6.85 -14.05
N VAL A 255 29.75 -6.46 -13.38
CA VAL A 255 28.44 -6.21 -14.03
C VAL A 255 27.97 -4.78 -13.84
N ASP A 256 28.20 -4.16 -12.70
CA ASP A 256 27.79 -2.79 -12.40
C ASP A 256 28.94 -2.07 -11.72
N ALA A 257 29.27 -0.86 -12.19
CA ALA A 257 30.30 -0.02 -11.58
C ALA A 257 29.84 0.62 -10.25
N THR A 258 28.57 0.41 -9.86
CA THR A 258 28.02 0.92 -8.60
C THR A 258 28.76 0.34 -7.40
N PRO A 259 29.44 1.17 -6.58
CA PRO A 259 30.19 0.71 -5.42
C PRO A 259 29.30 -0.06 -4.44
N ALA A 260 29.86 -1.06 -3.75
CA ALA A 260 29.10 -1.89 -2.80
C ALA A 260 28.36 -1.08 -1.71
N ARG A 261 28.94 0.05 -1.30
CA ARG A 261 28.33 0.97 -0.32
C ARG A 261 27.04 1.62 -0.80
N ASP A 262 26.84 1.72 -2.12
CA ASP A 262 25.70 2.40 -2.74
C ASP A 262 24.62 1.40 -3.18
N VAL A 263 24.82 0.11 -2.94
CA VAL A 263 23.83 -0.95 -3.22
C VAL A 263 23.03 -1.27 -1.96
N THR A 264 21.70 -1.35 -2.12
CA THR A 264 20.76 -1.75 -1.07
C THR A 264 20.48 -3.26 -1.13
N SER A 265 20.26 -3.80 -2.33
CA SER A 265 20.00 -5.22 -2.55
C SER A 265 20.26 -5.57 -4.00
N ALA A 266 20.70 -6.80 -4.28
CA ALA A 266 20.72 -7.35 -5.63
C ALA A 266 20.05 -8.72 -5.65
N ALA A 267 19.54 -9.11 -6.80
CA ALA A 267 18.94 -10.43 -7.04
C ALA A 267 19.31 -10.94 -8.44
N TRP A 268 19.63 -12.22 -8.53
CA TRP A 268 19.83 -12.93 -9.78
C TRP A 268 18.50 -13.54 -10.25
N LEU A 269 18.11 -13.24 -11.50
CA LEU A 269 16.94 -13.82 -12.14
C LEU A 269 17.35 -14.96 -13.09
N PRO A 270 16.46 -15.94 -13.33
CA PRO A 270 16.62 -16.91 -14.41
C PRO A 270 16.94 -16.24 -15.75
N HIS A 271 17.74 -16.90 -16.59
CA HIS A 271 18.27 -16.39 -17.88
C HIS A 271 19.37 -15.33 -17.78
N ALA A 272 20.07 -15.28 -16.64
CA ALA A 272 21.23 -14.46 -16.41
C ALA A 272 20.94 -12.95 -16.44
N THR A 273 19.85 -12.54 -15.80
CA THR A 273 19.55 -11.12 -15.58
C THR A 273 19.87 -10.78 -14.13
N LEU A 274 20.72 -9.78 -13.92
CA LEU A 274 21.01 -9.22 -12.61
C LEU A 274 20.14 -7.98 -12.39
N ALA A 275 19.46 -7.90 -11.25
CA ALA A 275 18.78 -6.71 -10.77
C ALA A 275 19.51 -6.14 -9.55
N VAL A 276 19.86 -4.86 -9.58
CA VAL A 276 20.57 -4.12 -8.53
C VAL A 276 19.74 -2.93 -8.11
N LEU A 277 19.32 -2.89 -6.84
CA LEU A 277 18.68 -1.73 -6.23
C LEU A 277 19.72 -0.90 -5.50
N GLN A 278 19.89 0.35 -5.93
CA GLN A 278 20.80 1.31 -5.33
C GLN A 278 20.14 2.06 -4.16
N ARG A 279 20.96 2.61 -3.24
CA ARG A 279 20.51 3.47 -2.13
C ARG A 279 19.86 4.76 -2.61
N SER A 280 20.18 5.19 -3.83
CA SER A 280 19.52 6.31 -4.53
C SER A 280 18.03 6.04 -4.80
N GLY A 281 17.59 4.79 -4.71
CA GLY A 281 16.27 4.33 -5.15
C GLY A 281 16.25 3.88 -6.61
N THR A 282 17.39 3.84 -7.30
CA THR A 282 17.44 3.40 -8.71
C THR A 282 17.53 1.87 -8.78
N LEU A 283 16.59 1.25 -9.49
CA LEU A 283 16.63 -0.16 -9.86
C LEU A 283 17.29 -0.29 -11.24
N VAL A 284 18.45 -0.92 -11.28
CA VAL A 284 19.21 -1.21 -12.49
C VAL A 284 19.06 -2.69 -12.83
N THR A 285 18.65 -3.01 -14.05
CA THR A 285 18.58 -4.39 -14.53
C THR A 285 19.48 -4.56 -15.75
N ARG A 286 20.26 -5.63 -15.75
CA ARG A 286 21.24 -5.93 -16.81
C ARG A 286 21.31 -7.42 -17.07
N ARG A 287 21.35 -7.80 -18.35
CA ARG A 287 21.62 -9.17 -18.76
C ARG A 287 23.12 -9.42 -18.78
N VAL A 288 23.55 -10.49 -18.14
CA VAL A 288 24.95 -10.86 -17.92
C VAL A 288 25.30 -12.04 -18.82
N ARG A 289 26.35 -11.90 -19.63
CA ARG A 289 26.90 -13.01 -20.43
C ARG A 289 28.30 -13.38 -19.96
N LEU A 290 28.42 -14.56 -19.34
CA LEU A 290 29.69 -15.08 -18.87
C LEU A 290 30.67 -15.26 -20.04
N GLY A 291 31.82 -14.60 -19.98
CA GLY A 291 32.93 -14.79 -20.93
C GLY A 291 32.86 -13.98 -22.23
N GLY A 292 31.95 -12.99 -22.35
CA GLY A 292 31.88 -12.08 -23.50
C GLY A 292 31.70 -10.62 -23.09
N GLU A 293 31.85 -9.70 -24.04
CA GLU A 293 31.47 -8.30 -23.83
C GLU A 293 29.95 -8.18 -23.76
N ASP A 294 29.46 -7.48 -22.73
CA ASP A 294 28.03 -7.24 -22.53
C ASP A 294 27.52 -6.25 -23.60
N ALA A 295 26.69 -6.74 -24.52
CA ALA A 295 26.18 -5.95 -25.64
C ALA A 295 24.91 -5.11 -25.33
N GLU A 296 24.25 -5.34 -24.20
CA GLU A 296 22.95 -4.74 -23.88
C GLU A 296 23.08 -3.64 -22.82
N ALA A 297 22.55 -2.45 -23.12
CA ALA A 297 22.56 -1.33 -22.21
C ALA A 297 21.71 -1.63 -20.95
N PRO A 298 22.16 -1.23 -19.75
CA PRO A 298 21.40 -1.45 -18.53
C PRO A 298 20.10 -0.64 -18.55
N ALA A 299 18.99 -1.25 -18.15
CA ALA A 299 17.74 -0.54 -17.92
C ALA A 299 17.73 0.01 -16.50
N ALA A 300 17.46 1.31 -16.34
CA ALA A 300 17.45 1.97 -15.04
C ALA A 300 16.11 2.67 -14.78
N VAL A 301 15.51 2.41 -13.62
CA VAL A 301 14.23 3.00 -13.19
C VAL A 301 14.38 3.60 -11.80
N ALA A 302 13.99 4.87 -11.64
CA ALA A 302 14.03 5.55 -10.35
C ALA A 302 12.78 5.23 -9.52
N LEU A 303 12.95 4.46 -8.44
CA LEU A 303 11.91 4.12 -7.47
C LEU A 303 11.98 5.05 -6.26
N ALA A 304 11.36 6.23 -6.37
CA ALA A 304 11.47 7.31 -5.39
C ALA A 304 11.14 6.88 -3.93
N PRO A 305 10.10 6.06 -3.66
CA PRO A 305 9.78 5.64 -2.29
C PRO A 305 10.83 4.73 -1.64
N LEU A 306 11.74 4.13 -2.43
CA LEU A 306 12.77 3.23 -1.92
C LEU A 306 14.07 3.96 -1.55
N ARG A 307 14.17 5.26 -1.80
CA ARG A 307 15.38 6.04 -1.50
C ARG A 307 15.64 6.04 0.01
N GLY A 308 16.76 5.45 0.42
CA GLY A 308 17.12 5.28 1.83
C GLY A 308 16.32 4.21 2.58
N ALA A 309 15.35 3.55 1.94
CA ALA A 309 14.52 2.52 2.55
C ALA A 309 15.30 1.20 2.72
N ALA A 310 14.94 0.42 3.75
CA ALA A 310 15.43 -0.95 3.86
C ALA A 310 14.61 -1.83 2.90
N ALA A 311 15.21 -2.23 1.79
CA ALA A 311 14.54 -2.98 0.73
C ALA A 311 15.29 -4.27 0.35
N ARG A 312 14.55 -5.28 -0.12
CA ARG A 312 15.08 -6.56 -0.59
C ARG A 312 14.46 -6.94 -1.91
N LEU A 313 15.31 -7.38 -2.83
CA LEU A 313 14.95 -7.96 -4.12
C LEU A 313 14.94 -9.50 -4.02
N VAL A 314 13.95 -10.14 -4.64
CA VAL A 314 13.88 -11.60 -4.79
C VAL A 314 13.43 -11.95 -6.21
N GLY A 315 14.22 -12.72 -6.95
CA GLY A 315 13.82 -13.23 -8.27
C GLY A 315 12.70 -14.27 -8.15
N LEU A 316 11.57 -14.04 -8.80
CA LEU A 316 10.42 -14.96 -8.80
C LEU A 316 10.38 -15.82 -10.07
N SER A 317 10.70 -15.23 -11.22
CA SER A 317 10.77 -15.89 -12.53
C SER A 317 11.74 -15.13 -13.43
N ALA A 318 11.83 -15.49 -14.71
CA ALA A 318 12.70 -14.84 -15.68
C ALA A 318 12.45 -13.32 -15.88
N SER A 319 11.21 -12.87 -15.69
CA SER A 319 10.82 -11.46 -15.90
C SER A 319 10.21 -10.79 -14.66
N HIS A 320 9.94 -11.55 -13.60
CA HIS A 320 9.27 -11.02 -12.41
C HIS A 320 10.21 -10.96 -11.21
N LEU A 321 10.27 -9.77 -10.61
CA LEU A 321 11.05 -9.45 -9.43
C LEU A 321 10.09 -9.10 -8.29
N LEU A 322 10.23 -9.72 -7.13
CA LEU A 322 9.57 -9.25 -5.92
C LEU A 322 10.45 -8.19 -5.27
N VAL A 323 9.84 -7.02 -5.00
CA VAL A 323 10.46 -5.95 -4.24
C VAL A 323 9.76 -5.85 -2.90
N LEU A 324 10.52 -6.02 -1.83
CA LEU A 324 10.08 -5.83 -0.46
C LEU A 324 10.69 -4.54 0.07
N ALA A 325 9.89 -3.70 0.71
CA ALA A 325 10.33 -2.41 1.22
C ALA A 325 9.79 -2.17 2.63
N LEU A 326 10.68 -1.75 3.52
CA LEU A 326 10.37 -1.22 4.83
C LEU A 326 10.57 0.30 4.82
N PRO A 327 9.59 1.09 5.28
CA PRO A 327 9.71 2.54 5.31
C PRO A 327 10.76 2.97 6.33
N THR A 328 11.61 3.92 5.94
CA THR A 328 12.61 4.54 6.81
C THR A 328 12.18 5.97 7.15
N GLY A 329 11.52 6.13 8.31
CA GLY A 329 11.36 7.42 8.98
C GLY A 329 10.39 8.44 8.36
N ASP A 330 9.15 8.44 8.83
CA ASP A 330 8.47 9.59 9.47
C ASP A 330 7.19 9.03 10.12
N ALA A 331 6.79 9.58 11.27
CA ALA A 331 5.93 8.95 12.30
C ALA A 331 4.47 8.57 11.93
N ARG A 332 4.14 8.27 10.66
CA ARG A 332 2.76 8.01 10.22
C ARG A 332 2.55 6.82 9.28
N LYS A 333 3.58 6.05 8.90
CA LYS A 333 3.37 4.82 8.09
C LYS A 333 4.19 3.65 8.60
N GLU A 334 3.65 2.95 9.59
CA GLU A 334 4.14 1.65 10.11
C GLU A 334 3.87 0.48 9.13
N ARG A 335 3.96 0.71 7.81
CA ARG A 335 3.53 -0.26 6.80
C ARG A 335 4.70 -0.74 5.96
N ALA A 336 4.96 -2.04 6.02
CA ALA A 336 5.79 -2.69 5.01
C ALA A 336 5.00 -2.85 3.72
N ALA A 337 5.71 -2.81 2.60
CA ALA A 337 5.13 -3.00 1.28
C ALA A 337 5.88 -4.11 0.52
N ALA A 338 5.12 -4.89 -0.23
CA ALA A 338 5.63 -5.84 -1.21
C ALA A 338 4.97 -5.55 -2.55
N PHE A 339 5.73 -5.64 -3.63
CA PHE A 339 5.16 -5.56 -4.97
C PHE A 339 5.91 -6.43 -5.97
N VAL A 340 5.17 -6.96 -6.94
CA VAL A 340 5.70 -7.72 -8.07
C VAL A 340 6.00 -6.74 -9.19
N TRP A 341 7.28 -6.62 -9.54
CA TRP A 341 7.80 -5.78 -10.60
C TRP A 341 8.09 -6.61 -11.85
N ASP A 342 7.53 -6.21 -12.99
CA ASP A 342 7.91 -6.74 -14.29
C ASP A 342 9.16 -6.02 -14.80
N VAL A 343 10.26 -6.74 -14.94
CA VAL A 343 11.55 -6.17 -15.38
C VAL A 343 11.51 -5.75 -16.85
N GLY A 344 10.75 -6.44 -17.70
CA GLY A 344 10.67 -6.15 -19.13
C GLY A 344 9.74 -4.99 -19.44
N LEU A 345 8.66 -4.83 -18.67
CA LEU A 345 7.67 -3.77 -18.86
C LEU A 345 7.91 -2.55 -17.97
N ALA A 346 8.77 -2.67 -16.95
CA ALA A 346 9.00 -1.64 -15.93
C ALA A 346 7.70 -1.19 -15.22
N THR A 347 6.85 -2.16 -14.88
CA THR A 347 5.54 -1.93 -14.25
C THR A 347 5.34 -2.77 -12.99
N VAL A 348 4.61 -2.21 -12.03
CA VAL A 348 4.08 -2.97 -10.89
C VAL A 348 2.86 -3.76 -11.34
N LEU A 349 2.85 -5.08 -11.11
CA LEU A 349 1.75 -5.96 -11.48
C LEU A 349 0.81 -6.27 -10.31
N ALA A 350 1.35 -6.34 -9.09
CA ALA A 350 0.58 -6.60 -7.87
C ALA A 350 1.28 -5.95 -6.68
N GLN A 351 0.51 -5.52 -5.67
CA GLN A 351 1.02 -4.88 -4.46
C GLN A 351 0.27 -5.41 -3.23
N ALA A 352 1.00 -5.56 -2.11
CA ALA A 352 0.46 -5.85 -0.81
C ALA A 352 1.13 -4.95 0.25
N GLU A 353 0.35 -4.47 1.20
CA GLU A 353 0.84 -3.69 2.34
C GLU A 353 0.35 -4.31 3.65
N TRP A 354 1.19 -4.28 4.69
CA TRP A 354 0.82 -4.77 6.01
C TRP A 354 1.50 -3.97 7.11
N SER A 355 0.90 -3.96 8.30
CA SER A 355 1.48 -3.29 9.47
C SER A 355 2.59 -4.12 10.10
N LEU A 356 3.67 -3.46 10.53
CA LEU A 356 4.75 -4.09 11.29
C LEU A 356 4.42 -4.26 12.78
N GLY A 357 3.32 -3.68 13.25
CA GLY A 357 2.83 -3.82 14.63
C GLY A 357 3.70 -3.16 15.72
N ALA A 358 4.84 -2.56 15.34
CA ALA A 358 5.69 -1.77 16.22
C ALA A 358 6.43 -0.70 15.42
N THR A 359 6.54 0.50 15.99
CA THR A 359 7.35 1.58 15.44
C THR A 359 8.83 1.25 15.66
N PRO A 360 9.65 1.09 14.60
CA PRO A 360 11.06 0.82 14.75
C PRO A 360 11.76 2.00 15.44
N THR A 361 12.53 1.74 16.49
CA THR A 361 13.40 2.74 17.13
C THR A 361 14.75 2.89 16.43
N GLY A 362 15.02 2.08 15.40
CA GLY A 362 16.25 2.06 14.62
C GLY A 362 16.01 1.49 13.20
N PRO A 363 17.06 1.25 12.40
CA PRO A 363 16.90 0.74 11.04
C PRO A 363 16.35 -0.70 11.07
N ALA A 364 15.11 -0.87 10.65
CA ALA A 364 14.52 -2.19 10.44
C ALA A 364 15.24 -2.92 9.30
N ARG A 365 15.30 -4.24 9.37
CA ARG A 365 15.98 -5.09 8.38
C ARG A 365 15.00 -6.08 7.80
N ILE A 366 15.19 -6.38 6.52
CA ILE A 366 14.38 -7.35 5.81
C ILE A 366 15.31 -8.31 5.07
N SER A 367 15.02 -9.60 5.24
CA SER A 367 15.63 -10.65 4.45
C SER A 367 14.51 -11.53 3.90
N ALA A 368 14.71 -12.07 2.70
CA ALA A 368 13.69 -12.89 2.08
C ALA A 368 14.34 -13.92 1.19
N ALA A 369 13.71 -15.09 1.16
CA ALA A 369 14.04 -16.17 0.26
C ALA A 369 12.72 -16.71 -0.30
N PRO A 370 12.68 -17.19 -1.56
CA PRO A 370 11.54 -18.00 -1.99
C PRO A 370 11.35 -19.12 -0.95
N ALA A 371 10.16 -19.69 -0.78
CA ALA A 371 9.93 -20.91 0.03
C ALA A 371 9.30 -22.02 -0.83
N SER A 372 8.37 -21.63 -1.69
CA SER A 372 7.76 -22.45 -2.73
C SER A 372 7.50 -21.58 -3.96
N ASP A 373 6.96 -22.17 -5.03
CA ASP A 373 6.47 -21.42 -6.19
C ASP A 373 5.34 -20.44 -5.82
N THR A 374 4.67 -20.68 -4.69
CA THR A 374 3.50 -19.91 -4.24
C THR A 374 3.77 -19.03 -3.03
N HIS A 375 4.93 -19.15 -2.40
CA HIS A 375 5.25 -18.45 -1.14
C HIS A 375 6.70 -18.01 -1.11
N VAL A 376 6.94 -16.80 -0.58
CA VAL A 376 8.26 -16.27 -0.24
C VAL A 376 8.32 -16.14 1.27
N ALA A 377 9.34 -16.74 1.89
CA ALA A 377 9.59 -16.55 3.32
C ALA A 377 10.31 -15.22 3.52
N VAL A 378 9.77 -14.39 4.41
CA VAL A 378 10.26 -13.05 4.72
C VAL A 378 10.58 -12.99 6.21
N LEU A 379 11.81 -12.65 6.54
CA LEU A 379 12.25 -12.37 7.90
C LEU A 379 12.41 -10.87 8.06
N VAL A 380 11.68 -10.29 9.01
CA VAL A 380 11.71 -8.87 9.33
C VAL A 380 12.22 -8.67 10.75
N ASP A 381 13.34 -7.96 10.89
CA ASP A 381 13.90 -7.59 12.17
C ASP A 381 13.58 -6.12 12.47
N VAL A 382 12.77 -5.89 13.49
CA VAL A 382 12.36 -4.56 13.93
C VAL A 382 13.02 -4.27 15.29
N PRO A 383 14.02 -3.38 15.34
CA PRO A 383 14.55 -2.92 16.62
C PRO A 383 13.50 -2.04 17.32
N HIS A 384 13.16 -2.38 18.56
CA HIS A 384 12.21 -1.63 19.37
C HIS A 384 12.73 -1.49 20.81
N ARG A 385 13.21 -0.29 21.14
CA ARG A 385 13.86 0.05 22.42
C ARG A 385 15.10 -0.85 22.64
N ASP A 386 15.06 -1.68 23.68
CA ASP A 386 16.12 -2.62 24.09
C ASP A 386 15.89 -4.04 23.56
N VAL A 387 14.86 -4.28 22.75
CA VAL A 387 14.50 -5.61 22.21
C VAL A 387 14.49 -5.58 20.69
N VAL A 388 15.07 -6.59 20.06
CA VAL A 388 14.93 -6.83 18.62
C VAL A 388 13.83 -7.88 18.44
N ARG A 389 12.75 -7.49 17.74
CA ARG A 389 11.66 -8.41 17.37
C ARG A 389 11.90 -8.91 15.95
N SER A 390 12.08 -10.21 15.80
CA SER A 390 12.22 -10.89 14.52
C SER A 390 10.92 -11.62 14.18
N SER A 391 10.30 -11.25 13.06
CA SER A 391 9.07 -11.89 12.59
C SER A 391 9.35 -12.70 11.34
N VAL A 392 9.02 -13.99 11.37
CA VAL A 392 9.06 -14.87 10.21
C VAL A 392 7.67 -14.89 9.58
N LEU A 393 7.60 -14.47 8.32
CA LEU A 393 6.37 -14.32 7.55
C LEU A 393 6.42 -15.19 6.30
N ALA A 394 5.28 -15.72 5.87
CA ALA A 394 5.08 -16.33 4.57
C ALA A 394 4.27 -15.38 3.70
N LEU A 395 4.85 -14.91 2.60
CA LEU A 395 4.19 -14.02 1.65
C LEU A 395 3.66 -14.85 0.46
N PRO A 396 2.34 -15.01 0.31
CA PRO A 396 1.78 -15.74 -0.82
C PRO A 396 1.93 -14.92 -2.10
N VAL A 397 2.59 -15.52 -3.09
CA VAL A 397 2.87 -14.91 -4.39
C VAL A 397 2.69 -15.93 -5.50
N SER A 398 2.00 -15.56 -6.58
CA SER A 398 1.87 -16.38 -7.77
C SER A 398 2.16 -15.52 -8.98
N VAL A 399 3.10 -15.94 -9.83
CA VAL A 399 3.45 -15.23 -11.06
C VAL A 399 3.57 -16.21 -12.22
N PRO A 400 3.20 -15.81 -13.45
CA PRO A 400 3.48 -16.62 -14.63
C PRO A 400 4.98 -16.66 -14.93
N ASP A 401 5.43 -17.68 -15.69
CA ASP A 401 6.84 -17.84 -16.06
C ASP A 401 7.39 -16.65 -16.88
N ARG A 402 6.51 -15.95 -17.60
CA ARG A 402 6.83 -14.78 -18.42
C ARG A 402 5.80 -13.68 -18.25
N GLY A 403 6.27 -12.45 -18.29
CA GLY A 403 5.44 -11.24 -18.29
C GLY A 403 4.57 -11.20 -19.54
N LEU A 404 3.29 -10.88 -19.34
CA LEU A 404 2.33 -10.66 -20.42
C LEU A 404 1.81 -9.24 -20.34
N LEU A 405 1.83 -8.54 -21.48
CA LEU A 405 1.32 -7.17 -21.60
C LEU A 405 -0.10 -7.01 -21.05
N VAL A 406 -0.94 -8.04 -21.20
CA VAL A 406 -2.32 -8.04 -20.70
C VAL A 406 -2.42 -7.81 -19.19
N HIS A 407 -1.41 -8.23 -18.41
CA HIS A 407 -1.37 -8.03 -16.97
C HIS A 407 -0.84 -6.65 -16.56
N ALA A 408 -0.11 -5.96 -17.46
CA ALA A 408 0.37 -4.59 -17.24
C ALA A 408 -0.63 -3.52 -17.71
N LEU A 409 -1.64 -3.90 -18.51
CA LEU A 409 -2.71 -2.99 -18.89
C LEU A 409 -3.46 -2.52 -17.64
N HIS A 410 -3.64 -1.20 -17.51
CA HIS A 410 -4.25 -0.51 -16.36
C HIS A 410 -3.43 -0.47 -15.06
N THR A 411 -2.20 -1.00 -15.01
CA THR A 411 -1.35 -0.91 -13.80
C THR A 411 -0.52 0.37 -13.74
N ALA A 412 -0.66 1.27 -14.72
CA ALA A 412 0.06 2.54 -14.77
C ALA A 412 -0.19 3.41 -13.52
N ALA A 413 -1.42 3.48 -13.02
CA ALA A 413 -1.75 4.24 -11.81
C ALA A 413 -1.06 3.66 -10.56
N GLN A 414 -0.94 2.33 -10.47
CA GLN A 414 -0.21 1.67 -9.37
C GLN A 414 1.29 1.93 -9.48
N THR A 415 1.84 1.83 -10.70
CA THR A 415 3.27 2.06 -10.98
C THR A 415 3.69 3.51 -10.71
N ALA A 416 2.82 4.48 -11.02
CA ALA A 416 3.09 5.91 -10.83
C ALA A 416 3.36 6.29 -9.38
N ALA A 417 2.82 5.56 -8.40
CA ALA A 417 3.11 5.79 -6.98
C ALA A 417 4.57 5.42 -6.61
N TRP A 418 5.20 4.55 -7.39
CA TRP A 418 6.53 4.02 -7.13
C TRP A 418 7.62 4.66 -7.97
N VAL A 419 7.28 5.13 -9.18
CA VAL A 419 8.24 5.71 -10.13
C VAL A 419 8.34 7.22 -9.93
N ALA A 420 9.57 7.74 -9.87
CA ALA A 420 9.81 9.17 -9.85
C ALA A 420 9.33 9.81 -11.17
N PRO A 421 8.60 10.94 -11.16
CA PRO A 421 8.33 11.68 -12.39
C PRO A 421 9.67 12.07 -13.02
N ARG A 422 9.92 11.66 -14.26
CA ARG A 422 11.07 12.12 -15.04
C ARG A 422 10.98 13.64 -15.14
N ALA A 423 12.06 14.34 -14.79
CA ALA A 423 12.12 15.80 -14.83
C ALA A 423 11.81 16.37 -16.24
N ASP A 424 11.94 15.55 -17.28
CA ASP A 424 11.79 15.94 -18.68
C ASP A 424 10.38 15.73 -19.28
N ASP A 425 9.43 15.11 -18.55
CA ASP A 425 8.11 14.71 -19.10
C ASP A 425 6.97 15.71 -18.83
N ALA A 426 7.25 16.92 -18.31
CA ALA A 426 6.23 17.96 -18.23
C ALA A 426 6.09 18.67 -19.59
N PRO A 427 4.97 18.55 -20.33
CA PRO A 427 4.75 19.39 -21.50
C PRO A 427 4.63 20.84 -21.02
N ALA A 428 5.69 21.63 -21.22
CA ALA A 428 5.68 23.06 -20.96
C ALA A 428 4.72 23.72 -21.97
N VAL A 429 3.45 23.82 -21.62
CA VAL A 429 2.52 24.71 -22.32
C VAL A 429 3.09 26.12 -22.15
N PRO A 430 3.43 26.84 -23.23
CA PRO A 430 4.01 28.17 -23.11
C PRO A 430 3.02 29.09 -22.41
N LEU A 431 3.43 29.62 -21.26
CA LEU A 431 2.68 30.63 -20.51
C LEU A 431 2.68 31.94 -21.33
N GLY A 432 1.54 32.64 -21.37
CA GLY A 432 1.48 33.95 -22.01
C GLY A 432 2.38 34.98 -21.31
N GLU A 433 2.84 36.00 -22.04
CA GLU A 433 3.78 37.01 -21.53
C GLU A 433 3.30 37.69 -20.23
N ALA A 434 2.00 37.97 -20.12
CA ALA A 434 1.40 38.57 -18.93
C ALA A 434 1.43 37.63 -17.71
N HIS A 435 1.20 36.32 -17.91
CA HIS A 435 1.29 35.32 -16.84
C HIS A 435 2.74 35.13 -16.39
N ALA A 436 3.69 35.12 -17.32
CA ALA A 436 5.13 35.02 -17.02
C ALA A 436 5.64 36.27 -16.27
N ALA A 437 5.18 37.47 -16.63
CA ALA A 437 5.56 38.71 -15.97
C ALA A 437 5.15 38.75 -14.49
N LEU A 438 3.93 38.29 -14.15
CA LEU A 438 3.50 38.20 -12.75
C LEU A 438 4.35 37.19 -11.96
N LEU A 439 4.64 36.03 -12.54
CA LEU A 439 5.45 35.01 -11.86
C LEU A 439 6.89 35.52 -11.63
N ALA A 440 7.48 36.22 -12.61
CA ALA A 440 8.79 36.84 -12.45
C ALA A 440 8.81 37.91 -11.34
N GLN A 441 7.75 38.72 -11.22
CA GLN A 441 7.61 39.69 -10.13
C GLN A 441 7.50 39.00 -8.76
N LEU A 442 6.78 37.88 -8.67
CA LEU A 442 6.68 37.09 -7.44
C LEU A 442 8.00 36.39 -7.10
N ASP A 443 8.74 35.89 -8.08
CA ASP A 443 10.02 35.22 -7.85
C ASP A 443 11.13 36.19 -7.42
N ALA A 444 11.03 37.47 -7.80
CA ALA A 444 11.94 38.53 -7.36
C ALA A 444 11.78 38.91 -5.87
N LEU A 445 10.65 38.56 -5.23
CA LEU A 445 10.38 38.88 -3.82
C LEU A 445 10.89 37.79 -2.86
N ALA A 446 11.16 38.16 -1.61
CA ALA A 446 11.48 37.19 -0.56
C ALA A 446 10.24 36.34 -0.19
N PRO A 447 10.38 35.08 0.27
CA PRO A 447 9.25 34.17 0.48
C PRO A 447 8.14 34.70 1.39
N ALA A 448 8.48 35.46 2.44
CA ALA A 448 7.50 36.07 3.35
C ALA A 448 6.79 37.29 2.71
N GLU A 449 7.50 38.05 1.88
CA GLU A 449 6.96 39.21 1.17
C GLU A 449 6.07 38.81 0.00
N ARG A 450 6.36 37.66 -0.64
CA ARG A 450 5.55 37.07 -1.70
C ARG A 450 4.09 36.93 -1.29
N THR A 451 3.83 36.25 -0.17
CA THR A 451 2.45 36.00 0.26
C THR A 451 1.74 37.29 0.70
N ALA A 452 2.46 38.25 1.29
CA ALA A 452 1.89 39.52 1.71
C ALA A 452 1.49 40.43 0.53
N GLN A 453 2.30 40.46 -0.53
CA GLN A 453 2.04 41.29 -1.72
C GLN A 453 1.20 40.57 -2.78
N LEU A 454 1.01 39.25 -2.66
CA LEU A 454 0.32 38.44 -3.67
C LEU A 454 -1.09 38.94 -3.96
N ASP A 455 -1.88 39.28 -2.92
CA ASP A 455 -3.25 39.77 -3.11
C ASP A 455 -3.29 41.06 -3.92
N THR A 456 -2.35 41.99 -3.68
CA THR A 456 -2.26 43.26 -4.42
C THR A 456 -1.81 43.04 -5.86
N LEU A 457 -0.75 42.26 -6.07
CA LEU A 457 -0.19 41.98 -7.39
C LEU A 457 -1.16 41.17 -8.27
N PHE A 458 -1.82 40.17 -7.69
CA PHE A 458 -2.81 39.36 -8.38
C PHE A 458 -4.07 40.16 -8.74
N ALA A 459 -4.55 41.04 -7.86
CA ALA A 459 -5.67 41.93 -8.17
C ALA A 459 -5.36 42.89 -9.33
N ALA A 460 -4.16 43.48 -9.34
CA ALA A 460 -3.70 44.35 -10.43
C ALA A 460 -3.62 43.59 -11.77
N PHE A 461 -3.06 42.38 -11.74
CA PHE A 461 -3.02 41.48 -12.90
C PHE A 461 -4.42 41.16 -13.42
N LEU A 462 -5.35 40.75 -12.54
CA LEU A 462 -6.73 40.43 -12.94
C LEU A 462 -7.44 41.63 -13.55
N HIS A 463 -7.25 42.82 -13.01
CA HIS A 463 -7.84 44.05 -13.55
C HIS A 463 -7.34 44.33 -14.97
N GLY A 464 -6.03 44.27 -15.20
CA GLY A 464 -5.43 44.47 -16.53
C GLY A 464 -5.85 43.40 -17.55
N GLU A 465 -5.93 42.13 -17.13
CA GLU A 465 -6.40 41.04 -18.00
C GLU A 465 -7.88 41.20 -18.37
N GLU A 466 -8.74 41.58 -17.42
CA GLU A 466 -10.16 41.84 -17.65
C GLU A 466 -10.40 43.05 -18.56
N GLU A 467 -9.63 44.14 -18.40
CA GLU A 467 -9.70 45.30 -19.29
C GLU A 467 -9.30 44.97 -20.71
N ARG A 468 -8.20 44.22 -20.90
CA ARG A 468 -7.76 43.75 -22.22
C ARG A 468 -8.81 42.86 -22.88
N LEU A 469 -9.46 41.97 -22.11
CA LEU A 469 -10.55 41.14 -22.63
C LEU A 469 -11.78 41.97 -22.99
N ARG A 470 -12.15 42.96 -22.18
CA ARG A 470 -13.25 43.88 -22.48
C ARG A 470 -12.99 44.69 -23.76
N ALA A 471 -11.76 45.17 -23.94
CA ALA A 471 -11.33 45.88 -25.14
C ALA A 471 -11.41 44.97 -26.38
N ALA A 472 -11.01 43.70 -26.26
CA ALA A 472 -11.07 42.73 -27.35
C ALA A 472 -12.49 42.27 -27.72
N THR A 473 -13.40 42.14 -26.74
CA THR A 473 -14.75 41.61 -26.98
C THR A 473 -15.85 42.68 -27.12
N HIS A 474 -15.54 43.97 -26.92
CA HIS A 474 -16.49 45.09 -26.94
C HIS A 474 -17.75 44.90 -26.04
N VAL A 475 -17.61 44.21 -24.90
CA VAL A 475 -18.72 43.94 -23.96
C VAL A 475 -18.65 44.91 -22.78
N LYS A 476 -19.75 45.59 -22.46
CA LYS A 476 -19.87 46.45 -21.26
C LYS A 476 -19.76 45.63 -19.98
N ALA A 477 -19.24 46.23 -18.91
CA ALA A 477 -19.09 45.60 -17.60
C ALA A 477 -20.45 45.05 -17.09
N SER A 478 -20.57 43.73 -17.07
CA SER A 478 -21.74 42.99 -16.61
C SER A 478 -21.28 41.65 -16.03
N ARG A 479 -22.11 41.00 -15.20
CA ARG A 479 -21.84 39.65 -14.66
C ARG A 479 -21.64 38.58 -15.76
N LYS A 480 -21.97 38.89 -17.01
CA LYS A 480 -21.74 38.05 -18.21
C LYS A 480 -20.44 38.37 -18.97
N ALA A 481 -19.58 39.25 -18.46
CA ALA A 481 -18.31 39.57 -19.11
C ALA A 481 -17.38 38.34 -19.17
N PRO A 482 -16.58 38.19 -20.25
CA PRO A 482 -15.64 37.09 -20.38
C PRO A 482 -14.59 37.17 -19.27
N LYS A 483 -14.39 36.02 -18.63
CA LYS A 483 -13.52 35.83 -17.48
C LYS A 483 -12.11 35.42 -17.97
N PRO A 484 -11.00 35.99 -17.45
CA PRO A 484 -9.64 35.61 -17.88
C PRO A 484 -9.36 34.11 -17.77
N ALA A 485 -8.74 33.54 -18.79
CA ALA A 485 -8.30 32.15 -18.79
C ALA A 485 -7.07 32.00 -17.89
N LEU A 486 -7.12 31.05 -16.96
CA LEU A 486 -6.04 30.77 -16.02
C LEU A 486 -5.47 29.38 -16.34
N PRO A 487 -4.30 29.29 -17.01
CA PRO A 487 -3.72 28.00 -17.33
C PRO A 487 -3.24 27.28 -16.06
N THR A 488 -3.37 25.95 -16.03
CA THR A 488 -2.98 25.09 -14.90
C THR A 488 -1.58 25.36 -14.32
N PRO A 489 -0.49 25.49 -15.12
CA PRO A 489 0.84 25.77 -14.55
C PRO A 489 0.92 27.12 -13.83
N PHE A 490 0.17 28.13 -14.31
CA PHE A 490 0.09 29.43 -13.63
C PHE A 490 -0.64 29.32 -12.30
N VAL A 491 -1.78 28.61 -12.27
CA VAL A 491 -2.54 28.39 -11.02
C VAL A 491 -1.70 27.63 -10.00
N GLN A 492 -0.92 26.63 -10.42
CA GLN A 492 0.00 25.90 -9.52
C GLN A 492 1.05 26.81 -8.88
N ALA A 493 1.67 27.70 -9.66
CA ALA A 493 2.69 28.62 -9.16
C ALA A 493 2.08 29.67 -8.19
N VAL A 494 0.94 30.26 -8.55
CA VAL A 494 0.21 31.21 -7.69
C VAL A 494 -0.28 30.53 -6.41
N LEU A 495 -0.78 29.29 -6.48
CA LEU A 495 -1.24 28.53 -5.32
C LEU A 495 -0.09 28.19 -4.36
N ARG A 496 1.11 27.88 -4.88
CA ARG A 496 2.31 27.67 -4.04
C ARG A 496 2.74 28.95 -3.32
N ALA A 497 2.60 30.11 -3.97
CA ALA A 497 2.89 31.41 -3.35
C ALA A 497 1.81 31.82 -2.32
N ALA A 498 0.54 31.46 -2.56
CA ALA A 498 -0.57 31.73 -1.64
C ALA A 498 -0.57 30.81 -0.41
N LEU A 499 -0.07 29.57 -0.54
CA LEU A 499 -0.01 28.54 0.50
C LEU A 499 1.41 27.94 0.62
N PRO A 500 2.35 28.65 1.29
CA PRO A 500 3.71 28.16 1.49
C PRO A 500 3.74 26.83 2.26
N ALA A 501 4.79 26.03 2.08
CA ALA A 501 4.93 24.74 2.78
C ALA A 501 5.00 24.96 4.30
N ALA A 502 4.27 24.14 5.07
CA ALA A 502 4.13 24.28 6.51
C ALA A 502 5.40 23.88 7.27
N ASP A 503 6.03 24.86 7.93
CA ASP A 503 6.93 24.61 9.06
C ASP A 503 6.09 24.34 10.32
N LYS A 504 6.51 23.35 11.11
CA LYS A 504 5.73 22.84 12.24
C LYS A 504 5.46 23.95 13.28
N GLY A 505 4.19 24.36 13.42
CA GLY A 505 3.69 25.03 14.63
C GLY A 505 3.46 26.54 14.57
N ALA A 506 3.67 27.21 13.43
CA ALA A 506 3.39 28.64 13.28
C ALA A 506 2.17 28.90 12.37
N ALA A 507 1.32 29.87 12.73
CA ALA A 507 0.28 30.38 11.86
C ALA A 507 0.93 30.96 10.59
N GLN A 508 0.59 30.40 9.43
CA GLN A 508 1.25 30.78 8.17
C GLN A 508 0.65 32.08 7.62
N PRO A 509 1.47 32.94 6.98
CA PRO A 509 0.94 34.02 6.16
C PRO A 509 0.19 33.41 4.97
N VAL A 510 -1.01 33.94 4.70
CA VAL A 510 -1.90 33.50 3.61
C VAL A 510 -2.34 34.72 2.82
N ALA A 511 -2.55 34.54 1.52
CA ALA A 511 -3.19 35.51 0.64
C ALA A 511 -4.68 35.13 0.47
N PRO A 512 -5.57 35.53 1.40
CA PRO A 512 -6.93 35.00 1.48
C PRO A 512 -7.79 35.42 0.28
N GLN A 513 -7.56 36.60 -0.29
CA GLN A 513 -8.39 37.10 -1.40
C GLN A 513 -8.08 36.34 -2.70
N THR A 514 -6.80 36.11 -2.98
CA THR A 514 -6.33 35.32 -4.12
C THR A 514 -6.81 33.89 -4.01
N LEU A 515 -6.66 33.25 -2.85
CA LEU A 515 -7.10 31.87 -2.63
C LEU A 515 -8.62 31.73 -2.79
N ARG A 516 -9.39 32.66 -2.21
CA ARG A 516 -10.85 32.69 -2.37
C ARG A 516 -11.26 32.85 -3.83
N TYR A 517 -10.61 33.74 -4.58
CA TYR A 517 -10.89 33.93 -6.01
C TYR A 517 -10.65 32.66 -6.82
N LEU A 518 -9.52 31.98 -6.60
CA LEU A 518 -9.17 30.75 -7.31
C LEU A 518 -10.15 29.60 -6.99
N LEU A 519 -10.57 29.48 -5.72
CA LEU A 519 -11.55 28.48 -5.30
C LEU A 519 -12.94 28.79 -5.87
N GLU A 520 -13.45 30.01 -5.76
CA GLU A 520 -14.78 30.39 -6.30
C GLU A 520 -14.86 30.24 -7.83
N ARG A 521 -13.72 30.26 -8.52
CA ARG A 521 -13.58 30.02 -9.96
C ARG A 521 -13.53 28.54 -10.36
N ASN A 522 -13.49 27.61 -9.40
CA ASN A 522 -13.31 26.16 -9.63
C ASN A 522 -12.06 25.84 -10.47
N VAL A 523 -10.98 26.63 -10.38
CA VAL A 523 -9.73 26.40 -11.14
C VAL A 523 -8.70 25.60 -10.35
N VAL A 524 -8.96 25.31 -9.07
CA VAL A 524 -8.05 24.59 -8.18
C VAL A 524 -8.44 23.11 -8.15
N SER A 525 -7.46 22.25 -8.39
CA SER A 525 -7.56 20.80 -8.16
C SER A 525 -6.61 20.38 -7.04
N ALA A 526 -6.96 19.35 -6.27
CA ALA A 526 -6.15 18.80 -5.18
C ALA A 526 -4.78 18.34 -5.68
N SER A 527 -4.74 17.81 -6.91
CA SER A 527 -3.53 17.39 -7.64
C SER A 527 -2.56 18.53 -8.01
N MET A 528 -2.97 19.81 -7.92
CA MET A 528 -2.09 20.95 -8.24
C MET A 528 -0.97 21.17 -7.22
N VAL A 529 -1.14 20.67 -6.00
CA VAL A 529 -0.13 20.74 -4.96
C VAL A 529 0.50 19.35 -4.80
N PRO A 530 1.83 19.21 -4.99
CA PRO A 530 2.49 17.92 -4.89
C PRO A 530 2.34 17.33 -3.48
N GLY A 531 2.12 16.02 -3.40
CA GLY A 531 2.08 15.26 -2.14
C GLY A 531 0.79 15.39 -1.35
N ASP A 532 -0.34 15.70 -2.00
CA ASP A 532 -1.67 15.74 -1.38
C ASP A 532 -1.78 16.76 -0.22
N ALA A 533 -0.95 17.81 -0.30
CA ALA A 533 -0.73 18.72 0.81
C ALA A 533 -1.71 19.89 0.86
N LEU A 534 -2.66 20.00 -0.09
CA LEU A 534 -3.59 21.13 -0.18
C LEU A 534 -4.42 21.28 1.12
N VAL A 535 -5.15 20.24 1.51
CA VAL A 535 -6.01 20.29 2.71
C VAL A 535 -5.21 20.43 4.00
N PRO A 536 -4.11 19.70 4.23
CA PRO A 536 -3.25 19.95 5.38
C PRO A 536 -2.76 21.40 5.50
N ARG A 537 -2.37 22.03 4.38
CA ARG A 537 -1.92 23.43 4.35
C ARG A 537 -3.06 24.40 4.63
N VAL A 538 -4.23 24.21 4.02
CA VAL A 538 -5.40 25.06 4.29
C VAL A 538 -5.89 24.88 5.73
N ARG A 539 -5.78 23.68 6.31
CA ARG A 539 -6.13 23.48 7.73
C ARG A 539 -5.19 24.20 8.69
N ALA A 540 -3.92 24.38 8.32
CA ALA A 540 -2.95 25.12 9.13
C ALA A 540 -3.25 26.62 9.21
N THR A 541 -4.09 27.16 8.32
CA THR A 541 -4.50 28.57 8.34
C THR A 541 -5.59 28.85 9.38
N HIS A 542 -6.24 27.80 9.91
CA HIS A 542 -7.38 27.89 10.83
C HIS A 542 -8.58 28.71 10.29
N ASP A 543 -8.65 28.98 8.99
CA ASP A 543 -9.75 29.70 8.36
C ASP A 543 -10.83 28.74 7.82
N TRP A 544 -11.93 28.62 8.57
CA TRP A 544 -13.07 27.79 8.21
C TRP A 544 -13.79 28.24 6.94
N SER A 545 -13.74 29.53 6.60
CA SER A 545 -14.39 30.04 5.39
C SER A 545 -13.72 29.50 4.13
N THR A 546 -12.39 29.44 4.13
CA THR A 546 -11.59 28.81 3.06
C THR A 546 -11.80 27.30 3.01
N LEU A 547 -11.90 26.62 4.16
CA LEU A 547 -12.19 25.16 4.19
C LEU A 547 -13.56 24.83 3.56
N TYR A 548 -14.58 25.65 3.75
CA TYR A 548 -15.87 25.48 3.08
C TYR A 548 -15.78 25.66 1.56
N LEU A 549 -14.99 26.63 1.12
CA LEU A 549 -14.76 26.83 -0.31
C LEU A 549 -14.04 25.63 -0.92
N VAL A 550 -13.06 25.04 -0.21
CA VAL A 550 -12.40 23.81 -0.64
C VAL A 550 -13.39 22.66 -0.77
N LEU A 551 -14.22 22.41 0.25
CA LEU A 551 -15.23 21.35 0.23
C LEU A 551 -16.25 21.52 -0.91
N ARG A 552 -16.57 22.75 -1.30
CA ARG A 552 -17.61 23.05 -2.29
C ARG A 552 -17.10 23.11 -3.73
N HIS A 553 -15.88 23.60 -3.93
CA HIS A 553 -15.40 24.02 -5.24
C HIS A 553 -14.27 23.17 -5.80
N VAL A 554 -13.62 22.33 -4.99
CA VAL A 554 -12.55 21.43 -5.45
C VAL A 554 -13.16 20.10 -5.91
N PRO A 555 -13.12 19.78 -7.22
CA PRO A 555 -13.83 18.64 -7.78
C PRO A 555 -13.15 17.28 -7.49
N ASP A 556 -11.84 17.25 -7.27
CA ASP A 556 -11.01 16.05 -7.05
C ASP A 556 -10.61 15.88 -5.58
N LEU A 557 -11.43 16.35 -4.64
CA LEU A 557 -11.15 16.21 -3.22
C LEU A 557 -11.28 14.75 -2.76
N ALA A 558 -10.21 14.18 -2.21
CA ALA A 558 -10.26 12.82 -1.65
C ALA A 558 -11.10 12.74 -0.35
N GLU A 559 -11.75 11.61 -0.12
CA GLU A 559 -12.61 11.35 1.05
C GLU A 559 -11.85 11.50 2.37
N ALA A 560 -10.58 11.08 2.40
CA ALA A 560 -9.70 11.23 3.56
C ALA A 560 -9.61 12.69 4.02
N HIS A 561 -9.56 13.65 3.08
CA HIS A 561 -9.52 15.07 3.42
C HIS A 561 -10.83 15.60 3.96
N ALA A 562 -11.95 15.21 3.34
CA ALA A 562 -13.28 15.61 3.81
C ALA A 562 -13.50 15.14 5.25
N VAL A 563 -13.18 13.87 5.55
CA VAL A 563 -13.29 13.32 6.91
C VAL A 563 -12.28 13.96 7.86
N ALA A 564 -11.07 14.29 7.41
CA ALA A 564 -10.10 15.00 8.23
C ALA A 564 -10.57 16.40 8.66
N ILE A 565 -11.37 17.08 7.83
CA ILE A 565 -12.02 18.36 8.17
C ILE A 565 -13.17 18.13 9.16
N VAL A 566 -13.97 17.07 8.99
CA VAL A 566 -15.01 16.67 9.96
C VAL A 566 -14.41 16.39 11.33
N ARG A 567 -13.30 15.64 11.39
CA ARG A 567 -12.54 15.39 12.61
C ARG A 567 -12.05 16.68 13.26
N ALA A 568 -11.56 17.64 12.47
CA ALA A 568 -11.13 18.93 13.00
C ALA A 568 -12.29 19.70 13.65
N ALA A 569 -13.50 19.65 13.05
CA ALA A 569 -14.69 20.25 13.62
C ALA A 569 -15.17 19.52 14.89
N LEU A 570 -15.08 18.19 14.91
CA LEU A 570 -15.37 17.37 16.09
C LEU A 570 -14.43 17.68 17.27
N ALA A 571 -13.14 17.89 16.99
CA ALA A 571 -12.16 18.27 17.99
C ALA A 571 -12.38 19.70 18.51
N ALA A 572 -12.80 20.61 17.63
CA ALA A 572 -13.09 22.01 17.97
C ALA A 572 -14.54 22.24 18.46
N ARG A 573 -15.29 21.19 18.81
CA ARG A 573 -16.72 21.26 19.16
C ARG A 573 -17.07 22.20 20.33
N ALA A 574 -16.12 22.47 21.22
CA ALA A 574 -16.28 23.35 22.37
C ALA A 574 -15.89 24.81 22.08
N ASP A 575 -15.22 25.09 20.97
CA ASP A 575 -14.75 26.43 20.61
C ASP A 575 -15.91 27.25 20.02
N PRO A 576 -16.27 28.43 20.58
CA PRO A 576 -17.30 29.31 20.03
C PRO A 576 -16.97 29.82 18.62
N ALA A 577 -15.68 29.99 18.30
CA ALA A 577 -15.22 30.50 17.01
C ALA A 577 -15.20 29.43 15.90
N ALA A 578 -15.20 28.15 16.28
CA ALA A 578 -15.29 27.04 15.34
C ALA A 578 -16.73 26.83 14.86
N PRO A 579 -16.92 26.35 13.62
CA PRO A 579 -18.24 26.02 13.12
C PRO A 579 -18.79 24.73 13.73
N THR A 580 -20.11 24.60 13.68
CA THR A 580 -20.79 23.37 14.09
C THR A 580 -20.46 22.20 13.17
N VAL A 581 -20.38 21.01 13.75
CA VAL A 581 -20.14 19.75 13.03
C VAL A 581 -21.20 19.53 11.96
N ALA A 582 -22.47 19.84 12.27
CA ALA A 582 -23.58 19.78 11.34
C ALA A 582 -23.36 20.63 10.08
N ARG A 583 -22.77 21.83 10.22
CA ARG A 583 -22.47 22.70 9.08
C ARG A 583 -21.36 22.13 8.19
N VAL A 584 -20.32 21.54 8.79
CA VAL A 584 -19.25 20.88 8.03
C VAL A 584 -19.79 19.67 7.28
N LEU A 585 -20.57 18.82 7.96
CA LEU A 585 -21.21 17.66 7.35
C LEU A 585 -22.13 18.06 6.19
N GLN A 586 -22.86 19.17 6.29
CA GLN A 586 -23.70 19.65 5.19
C GLN A 586 -22.90 19.86 3.91
N HIS A 587 -21.69 20.41 4.02
CA HIS A 587 -20.80 20.62 2.87
C HIS A 587 -20.18 19.32 2.36
N VAL A 588 -19.86 18.37 3.25
CA VAL A 588 -19.36 17.04 2.87
C VAL A 588 -20.43 16.21 2.16
N LEU A 589 -21.70 16.33 2.56
CA LEU A 589 -22.83 15.62 1.97
C LEU A 589 -23.45 16.36 0.78
N SER A 590 -22.92 17.54 0.44
CA SER A 590 -23.36 18.25 -0.76
C SER A 590 -22.76 17.61 -2.02
N PRO A 591 -23.49 17.56 -3.15
CA PRO A 591 -22.98 16.96 -4.38
C PRO A 591 -21.69 17.65 -4.86
N PRO A 592 -20.70 16.90 -5.40
CA PRO A 592 -20.77 15.51 -5.85
C PRO A 592 -20.63 14.45 -4.73
N PRO A 593 -21.27 13.26 -4.87
CA PRO A 593 -21.19 12.21 -3.85
C PRO A 593 -19.81 11.52 -3.85
N PHE A 594 -19.31 11.23 -2.65
CA PHE A 594 -18.09 10.48 -2.42
C PHE A 594 -18.25 8.97 -2.66
N SER A 595 -17.15 8.27 -2.92
CA SER A 595 -17.14 6.82 -3.07
C SER A 595 -17.38 6.14 -1.72
N LYS A 596 -18.47 5.36 -1.57
CA LYS A 596 -18.82 4.68 -0.31
C LYS A 596 -17.66 3.85 0.30
N PRO A 597 -16.93 2.99 -0.45
CA PRO A 597 -15.80 2.26 0.12
C PRO A 597 -14.66 3.15 0.61
N ALA A 598 -14.34 4.22 -0.13
CA ALA A 598 -13.28 5.15 0.25
C ALA A 598 -13.68 6.00 1.47
N LEU A 599 -14.95 6.43 1.54
CA LEU A 599 -15.49 7.15 2.68
C LEU A 599 -15.48 6.30 3.95
N ARG A 600 -15.89 5.03 3.89
CA ARG A 600 -15.82 4.10 5.04
C ARG A 600 -14.39 3.89 5.52
N MET A 601 -13.44 3.75 4.60
CA MET A 601 -12.01 3.69 4.96
C MET A 601 -11.52 4.99 5.61
N ALA A 602 -11.88 6.14 5.04
CA ALA A 602 -11.54 7.46 5.59
C ALA A 602 -12.13 7.66 6.99
N LEU A 603 -13.41 7.34 7.19
CA LEU A 603 -14.07 7.34 8.50
C LEU A 603 -13.28 6.50 9.51
N ARG A 604 -12.99 5.23 9.19
CA ARG A 604 -12.24 4.32 10.05
C ARG A 604 -10.84 4.81 10.40
N THR A 605 -10.17 5.48 9.47
CA THR A 605 -8.79 5.97 9.68
C THR A 605 -8.73 7.26 10.49
N HIS A 606 -9.70 8.15 10.35
CA HIS A 606 -9.65 9.48 10.95
C HIS A 606 -10.44 9.62 12.24
N ILE A 607 -11.55 8.88 12.40
CA ILE A 607 -12.42 8.92 13.58
C ILE A 607 -12.19 7.64 14.37
N VAL A 608 -11.68 7.79 15.59
CA VAL A 608 -11.30 6.67 16.47
C VAL A 608 -12.20 6.62 17.70
N ASP A 609 -12.60 7.78 18.22
CA ASP A 609 -13.34 7.90 19.47
C ASP A 609 -14.83 7.60 19.28
N ASN A 610 -15.39 6.75 20.16
CA ASN A 610 -16.82 6.38 20.12
C ASN A 610 -17.73 7.60 20.29
N ASP A 611 -17.34 8.58 21.11
CA ASP A 611 -18.10 9.80 21.36
C ASP A 611 -18.35 10.61 20.08
N ASP A 612 -17.33 10.70 19.23
CA ASP A 612 -17.41 11.40 17.95
C ASP A 612 -18.39 10.69 17.00
N VAL A 613 -18.40 9.35 16.98
CA VAL A 613 -19.34 8.55 16.19
C VAL A 613 -20.78 8.75 16.69
N LEU A 614 -21.01 8.81 17.99
CA LEU A 614 -22.33 9.05 18.58
C LEU A 614 -22.87 10.45 18.23
N ILE A 615 -22.01 11.48 18.18
CA ILE A 615 -22.39 12.82 17.72
C ILE A 615 -22.84 12.78 16.25
N LEU A 616 -22.10 12.08 15.39
CA LEU A 616 -22.48 11.95 13.97
C LEU A 616 -23.83 11.25 13.81
N LEU A 617 -24.07 10.16 14.55
CA LEU A 617 -25.35 9.43 14.53
C LEU A 617 -26.51 10.28 15.04
N ASP A 618 -26.32 11.07 16.11
CA ASP A 618 -27.37 11.98 16.60
C ASP A 618 -27.70 13.07 15.57
N ILE A 619 -26.70 13.65 14.90
CA ILE A 619 -26.91 14.64 13.82
C ILE A 619 -27.73 14.03 12.67
N VAL A 620 -27.36 12.83 12.21
CA VAL A 620 -28.07 12.11 11.15
C VAL A 620 -29.52 11.85 11.56
N ARG A 621 -29.75 11.36 12.78
CA ARG A 621 -31.09 11.14 13.34
C ARG A 621 -31.92 12.43 13.33
N CYS A 622 -31.36 13.54 13.82
CA CYS A 622 -32.03 14.83 13.84
C CYS A 622 -32.46 15.30 12.45
N TRP A 623 -31.60 15.10 11.44
CA TRP A 623 -31.90 15.49 10.07
C TRP A 623 -32.97 14.62 9.43
N ILE A 624 -33.00 13.32 9.74
CA ILE A 624 -34.07 12.41 9.30
C ILE A 624 -35.41 12.83 9.92
N ASP A 625 -35.45 13.01 11.23
CA ASP A 625 -36.67 13.42 11.93
C ASP A 625 -37.18 14.79 11.44
N ALA A 626 -36.27 15.75 11.25
CA ALA A 626 -36.61 17.06 10.69
C ALA A 626 -37.17 16.95 9.27
N ALA A 627 -36.58 16.10 8.41
CA ALA A 627 -37.05 15.91 7.04
C ALA A 627 -38.44 15.27 6.98
N VAL A 628 -38.72 14.29 7.84
CA VAL A 628 -40.02 13.58 7.90
C VAL A 628 -41.12 14.48 8.46
N HIS A 629 -40.82 15.32 9.44
CA HIS A 629 -41.80 16.21 10.08
C HIS A 629 -41.87 17.61 9.46
N THR A 630 -41.18 17.86 8.34
CA THR A 630 -41.28 19.14 7.64
C THR A 630 -42.68 19.31 7.04
N PRO A 631 -43.41 20.41 7.31
CA PRO A 631 -44.76 20.60 6.80
C PRO A 631 -44.80 20.65 5.26
N LEU A 632 -45.76 19.94 4.67
CA LEU A 632 -45.97 19.82 3.21
C LEU A 632 -46.13 21.18 2.48
N ALA A 633 -46.47 22.25 3.20
CA ALA A 633 -46.68 23.59 2.66
C ALA A 633 -45.39 24.30 2.17
N GLY A 634 -44.22 23.66 2.24
CA GLY A 634 -42.97 24.20 1.68
C GLY A 634 -42.43 25.44 2.40
N ALA A 635 -43.09 25.90 3.47
CA ALA A 635 -42.53 26.89 4.37
C ALA A 635 -41.32 26.24 5.06
N ALA A 636 -40.12 26.60 4.60
CA ALA A 636 -38.88 26.26 5.28
C ALA A 636 -39.08 26.57 6.76
N GLY A 637 -39.04 25.54 7.62
CA GLY A 637 -39.25 25.71 9.05
C GLY A 637 -38.38 26.85 9.58
N ALA A 638 -38.90 27.60 10.55
CA ALA A 638 -38.17 28.69 11.18
C ALA A 638 -36.76 28.20 11.54
N ARG A 639 -35.73 28.94 11.12
CA ARG A 639 -34.32 28.60 11.38
C ARG A 639 -34.15 28.44 12.89
N ALA A 640 -33.88 27.21 13.33
CA ALA A 640 -33.66 26.93 14.74
C ALA A 640 -32.42 27.71 15.20
N ALA A 641 -32.55 28.45 16.30
CA ALA A 641 -31.44 29.17 16.89
C ALA A 641 -30.34 28.19 17.33
N GLU A 642 -29.10 28.69 17.33
CA GLU A 642 -27.96 27.92 17.79
C GLU A 642 -28.15 27.51 19.25
N HIS A 643 -28.01 26.21 19.54
CA HIS A 643 -28.14 25.69 20.90
C HIS A 643 -27.14 24.57 21.16
N VAL A 644 -26.83 24.33 22.43
CA VAL A 644 -26.03 23.18 22.85
C VAL A 644 -26.98 22.01 23.06
N ARG A 645 -26.71 20.89 22.39
CA ARG A 645 -27.48 19.66 22.47
C ARG A 645 -26.65 18.57 23.14
N THR A 646 -27.31 17.76 23.96
CA THR A 646 -26.71 16.57 24.57
C THR A 646 -27.16 15.34 23.79
N VAL A 647 -26.22 14.50 23.39
CA VAL A 647 -26.51 13.22 22.76
C VAL A 647 -27.35 12.37 23.75
N PRO A 648 -28.48 11.79 23.32
CA PRO A 648 -29.41 11.15 24.24
C PRO A 648 -28.77 10.08 25.10
N ARG A 649 -29.15 10.06 26.39
CA ARG A 649 -28.68 9.07 27.38
C ARG A 649 -27.16 9.01 27.54
N THR A 650 -26.45 10.07 27.15
CA THR A 650 -25.01 10.24 27.36
C THR A 650 -24.71 11.60 28.00
N ARG A 651 -23.45 11.83 28.37
CA ARG A 651 -22.96 13.15 28.85
C ARG A 651 -22.33 13.99 27.74
N ILE A 652 -22.39 13.53 26.49
CA ILE A 652 -21.69 14.14 25.36
C ILE A 652 -22.51 15.32 24.86
N THR A 653 -21.89 16.49 24.74
CA THR A 653 -22.54 17.73 24.26
C THR A 653 -21.88 18.25 22.98
N TYR A 654 -22.70 18.85 22.11
CA TYR A 654 -22.23 19.48 20.88
C TYR A 654 -23.14 20.66 20.49
N ARG A 655 -22.59 21.59 19.70
CA ARG A 655 -23.32 22.76 19.18
C ARG A 655 -24.09 22.40 17.91
N THR A 656 -25.37 22.75 17.88
CA THR A 656 -26.23 22.69 16.68
C THR A 656 -26.50 24.11 16.19
N SER A 657 -26.54 24.30 14.87
CA SER A 657 -26.80 25.61 14.25
C SER A 657 -27.97 25.54 13.27
N ASP A 658 -28.30 26.67 12.64
CA ASP A 658 -29.36 26.88 11.65
C ASP A 658 -29.09 26.21 10.28
N VAL A 659 -28.56 24.99 10.31
CA VAL A 659 -28.14 24.25 9.11
C VAL A 659 -29.34 23.56 8.47
N ARG A 660 -29.56 23.86 7.19
CA ARG A 660 -30.52 23.12 6.36
C ARG A 660 -29.99 21.70 6.16
N ALA A 661 -30.76 20.71 6.58
CA ALA A 661 -30.47 19.30 6.35
C ALA A 661 -30.24 19.04 4.84
N PRO A 662 -29.23 18.23 4.46
CA PRO A 662 -29.06 17.72 3.10
C PRO A 662 -30.27 16.89 2.63
N SER A 663 -30.25 16.40 1.39
CA SER A 663 -31.32 15.50 0.92
C SER A 663 -31.41 14.27 1.83
N LEU A 664 -32.64 13.78 2.04
CA LEU A 664 -32.90 12.61 2.88
C LEU A 664 -32.05 11.41 2.44
N ASP A 665 -31.91 11.20 1.12
CA ASP A 665 -31.09 10.13 0.55
C ASP A 665 -29.60 10.24 0.92
N ALA A 666 -29.04 11.46 0.93
CA ALA A 666 -27.64 11.68 1.29
C ALA A 666 -27.42 11.46 2.80
N VAL A 667 -28.37 11.89 3.62
CA VAL A 667 -28.34 11.69 5.08
C VAL A 667 -28.48 10.21 5.43
N ALA A 668 -29.42 9.50 4.81
CA ALA A 668 -29.62 8.06 5.01
C ALA A 668 -28.41 7.26 4.54
N SER A 669 -27.89 7.54 3.34
CA SER A 669 -26.69 6.87 2.82
C SER A 669 -25.47 7.09 3.71
N PHE A 670 -25.27 8.30 4.24
CA PHE A 670 -24.18 8.56 5.18
C PHE A 670 -24.38 7.84 6.52
N GLY A 671 -25.62 7.75 7.01
CA GLY A 671 -25.97 6.96 8.18
C GLY A 671 -25.63 5.48 8.02
N GLU A 672 -25.93 4.89 6.86
CA GLU A 672 -25.51 3.53 6.49
C GLU A 672 -23.98 3.40 6.54
N ASP A 673 -23.24 4.32 5.91
CA ASP A 673 -21.78 4.27 5.87
C ASP A 673 -21.14 4.36 7.26
N VAL A 674 -21.70 5.18 8.16
CA VAL A 674 -21.25 5.28 9.57
C VAL A 674 -21.52 3.98 10.32
N LEU A 675 -22.72 3.40 10.19
CA LEU A 675 -23.07 2.14 10.84
C LEU A 675 -22.22 0.98 10.28
N ASP A 676 -22.10 0.84 8.97
CA ASP A 676 -21.24 -0.19 8.34
C ASP A 676 -19.79 -0.15 8.85
N THR A 677 -19.28 1.05 9.13
CA THR A 677 -17.89 1.25 9.56
C THR A 677 -17.69 0.94 11.04
N PHE A 678 -18.61 1.38 11.91
CA PHE A 678 -18.41 1.39 13.36
C PHE A 678 -19.35 0.47 14.15
N PHE A 679 -20.33 -0.19 13.53
CA PHE A 679 -21.33 -0.99 14.26
C PHE A 679 -20.72 -2.09 15.15
N PRO A 680 -19.71 -2.88 14.70
CA PRO A 680 -19.05 -3.85 15.59
C PRO A 680 -18.36 -3.19 16.79
N GLN A 681 -17.76 -2.02 16.60
CA GLN A 681 -17.09 -1.25 17.65
C GLN A 681 -18.10 -0.69 18.66
N LEU A 682 -19.23 -0.15 18.19
CA LEU A 682 -20.29 0.35 19.05
C LEU A 682 -20.94 -0.80 19.84
N LEU A 683 -21.20 -1.96 19.22
CA LEU A 683 -21.76 -3.11 19.92
C LEU A 683 -20.85 -3.64 21.05
N ALA A 684 -19.53 -3.54 20.88
CA ALA A 684 -18.57 -3.98 21.91
C ALA A 684 -18.60 -3.09 23.17
N ASP A 685 -18.99 -1.82 23.05
CA ASP A 685 -19.02 -0.85 24.15
C ASP A 685 -20.44 -0.66 24.69
N THR A 686 -20.67 -1.11 25.93
CA THR A 686 -21.97 -1.06 26.62
C THR A 686 -22.48 0.36 26.84
N SER A 687 -21.60 1.35 26.88
CA SER A 687 -22.00 2.75 27.08
C SER A 687 -22.78 3.33 25.88
N THR A 688 -22.60 2.75 24.69
CA THR A 688 -23.23 3.22 23.44
C THR A 688 -24.62 2.61 23.22
N HIS A 689 -24.94 1.49 23.87
CA HIS A 689 -26.17 0.71 23.62
C HIS A 689 -27.45 1.50 23.86
N ALA A 690 -27.46 2.38 24.86
CA ALA A 690 -28.60 3.21 25.18
C ALA A 690 -28.92 4.21 24.05
N CYS A 691 -27.90 4.76 23.41
CA CYS A 691 -28.03 5.67 22.26
C CYS A 691 -28.48 4.90 21.02
N LEU A 692 -27.91 3.71 20.76
CA LEU A 692 -28.31 2.84 19.64
C LEU A 692 -29.77 2.43 19.74
N ALA A 693 -30.24 2.00 20.92
CA ALA A 693 -31.64 1.64 21.13
C ALA A 693 -32.59 2.81 20.84
N GLU A 694 -32.17 4.03 21.18
CA GLU A 694 -32.95 5.23 20.90
C GLU A 694 -32.94 5.60 19.40
N CYS A 695 -31.80 5.46 18.73
CA CYS A 695 -31.69 5.64 17.28
C CYS A 695 -32.59 4.64 16.54
N THR A 696 -32.56 3.36 16.92
CA THR A 696 -33.44 2.32 16.35
C THR A 696 -34.90 2.67 16.52
N ARG A 697 -35.31 3.13 17.71
CA ARG A 697 -36.69 3.55 17.97
C ARG A 697 -37.10 4.73 17.07
N ALA A 698 -36.27 5.77 16.97
CA ALA A 698 -36.56 6.95 16.15
C ALA A 698 -36.63 6.58 14.66
N LEU A 699 -35.67 5.82 14.14
CA LEU A 699 -35.67 5.37 12.74
C LEU A 699 -36.87 4.48 12.41
N THR A 700 -37.30 3.62 13.34
CA THR A 700 -38.49 2.77 13.15
C THR A 700 -39.77 3.61 13.05
N GLN A 701 -39.88 4.65 13.88
CA GLN A 701 -41.00 5.60 13.82
C GLN A 701 -40.98 6.37 12.49
N SER A 702 -39.85 6.98 12.13
CA SER A 702 -39.68 7.74 10.89
C SER A 702 -39.91 6.89 9.64
N ALA A 703 -39.52 5.60 9.64
CA ALA A 703 -39.82 4.66 8.56
C ALA A 703 -41.33 4.32 8.47
N GLY A 704 -42.01 4.18 9.62
CA GLY A 704 -43.46 3.99 9.67
C GLY A 704 -44.24 5.17 9.10
N ASP A 705 -43.80 6.39 9.42
CA ASP A 705 -44.37 7.63 8.89
C ASP A 705 -44.16 7.73 7.37
N LEU A 706 -42.95 7.44 6.88
CA LEU A 706 -42.64 7.41 5.44
C LEU A 706 -43.46 6.37 4.68
N HIS A 707 -43.68 5.17 5.24
CA HIS A 707 -44.53 4.15 4.63
C HIS A 707 -45.99 4.60 4.53
N THR A 708 -46.47 5.33 5.55
CA THR A 708 -47.81 5.92 5.55
C THR A 708 -47.93 6.99 4.47
N LEU A 709 -46.94 7.87 4.34
CA LEU A 709 -46.87 8.87 3.26
C LEU A 709 -46.79 8.21 1.87
N ALA A 710 -46.00 7.13 1.73
CA ALA A 710 -45.90 6.39 0.48
C ALA A 710 -47.24 5.79 0.05
N ARG A 711 -48.06 5.31 0.99
CA ARG A 711 -49.42 4.83 0.69
C ARG A 711 -50.37 5.93 0.22
N LEU A 712 -50.15 7.18 0.65
CA LEU A 712 -50.93 8.33 0.23
C LEU A 712 -50.51 8.87 -1.14
N SER A 713 -49.34 8.49 -1.67
CA SER A 713 -48.84 8.96 -2.97
C SER A 713 -49.81 8.66 -4.13
N ALA A 714 -50.27 7.41 -4.28
CA ALA A 714 -51.16 7.03 -5.38
C ALA A 714 -52.54 7.72 -5.32
N PRO A 715 -53.23 7.80 -4.16
CA PRO A 715 -54.43 8.61 -4.02
C PRO A 715 -54.22 10.09 -4.31
N LEU A 716 -53.15 10.70 -3.79
CA LEU A 716 -52.83 12.11 -4.01
C LEU A 716 -52.50 12.40 -5.48
N ASP A 717 -51.78 11.50 -6.15
CA ASP A 717 -51.51 11.59 -7.58
C ASP A 717 -52.79 11.50 -8.40
N ALA A 718 -53.74 10.64 -8.02
CA ALA A 718 -55.05 10.57 -8.66
C ALA A 718 -55.84 11.87 -8.48
N PHE A 719 -55.83 12.46 -7.28
CA PHE A 719 -56.44 13.76 -7.01
C PHE A 719 -55.76 14.90 -7.77
N ALA A 720 -54.43 14.95 -7.78
CA ALA A 720 -53.65 15.96 -8.49
C ALA A 720 -53.88 15.89 -10.01
N ARG A 721 -53.96 14.68 -10.58
CA ARG A 721 -54.33 14.47 -11.99
C ARG A 721 -55.79 14.87 -12.27
N ALA A 722 -56.70 14.61 -11.34
CA ALA A 722 -58.11 15.03 -11.46
C ALA A 722 -58.28 16.57 -11.37
N GLU A 723 -57.51 17.24 -10.52
CA GLU A 723 -57.42 18.71 -10.42
C GLU A 723 -56.81 19.31 -11.69
N ALA A 724 -55.70 18.75 -12.18
CA ALA A 724 -55.06 19.21 -13.41
C ALA A 724 -55.98 19.06 -14.63
N THR A 725 -56.74 17.96 -14.72
CA THR A 725 -57.73 17.78 -15.79
C THR A 725 -58.94 18.72 -15.64
N LYS A 726 -59.40 19.02 -14.42
CA LYS A 726 -60.44 20.04 -14.17
C LYS A 726 -59.97 21.47 -14.51
N GLY A 727 -58.70 21.79 -14.24
CA GLY A 727 -58.08 23.07 -14.62
C GLY A 727 -57.92 23.24 -16.12
N ALA A 728 -57.53 22.17 -16.82
CA ALA A 728 -57.45 22.13 -18.29
C ALA A 728 -58.84 22.21 -18.95
N ALA A 729 -59.86 21.58 -18.37
CA ALA A 729 -61.23 21.63 -18.89
C ALA A 729 -61.87 23.04 -18.80
N LYS A 730 -61.39 23.92 -17.90
CA LYS A 730 -61.84 25.31 -17.81
C LYS A 730 -61.24 26.24 -18.89
N THR A 731 -60.18 25.82 -19.59
CA THR A 731 -59.45 26.67 -20.55
C THR A 731 -59.79 26.37 -22.02
N GLU A 732 -60.47 25.26 -22.33
CA GLU A 732 -60.98 25.00 -23.68
C GLU A 732 -62.36 25.65 -23.89
N ALA A 733 -62.40 26.72 -24.69
CA ALA A 733 -63.65 27.31 -25.17
C ALA A 733 -64.34 26.36 -26.18
N LYS A 734 -65.03 25.33 -25.66
CA LYS A 734 -65.84 24.42 -26.49
C LYS A 734 -67.07 25.15 -27.04
N SER A 735 -67.43 24.84 -28.29
CA SER A 735 -68.63 25.35 -28.97
C SER A 735 -69.88 25.13 -28.11
N LYS A 736 -70.62 26.21 -27.80
CA LYS A 736 -71.81 26.20 -26.93
C LYS A 736 -72.82 25.12 -27.31
N ARG A 737 -72.94 24.77 -28.59
CA ARG A 737 -73.89 23.78 -29.09
C ARG A 737 -73.48 22.34 -28.76
N LEU A 738 -72.17 22.04 -28.78
CA LEU A 738 -71.64 20.74 -28.41
C LEU A 738 -71.69 20.55 -26.88
N ALA A 739 -71.37 21.62 -26.14
CA ALA A 739 -71.47 21.63 -24.68
C ALA A 739 -72.91 21.42 -24.18
N LEU A 740 -73.93 22.01 -24.83
CA LEU A 740 -75.34 21.78 -24.51
C LEU A 740 -75.80 20.36 -24.82
N HIS A 741 -75.35 19.79 -25.94
CA HIS A 741 -75.67 18.41 -26.31
C HIS A 741 -75.05 17.41 -25.33
N GLU A 742 -73.77 17.56 -24.99
CA GLU A 742 -73.11 16.73 -23.97
C GLU A 742 -73.71 16.91 -22.58
N ALA A 743 -74.04 18.14 -22.17
CA ALA A 743 -74.73 18.39 -20.91
C ALA A 743 -76.09 17.69 -20.86
N SER A 744 -76.87 17.69 -21.95
CA SER A 744 -78.17 17.00 -22.02
C SER A 744 -78.07 15.48 -21.88
N LEU A 745 -76.93 14.88 -22.27
CA LEU A 745 -76.66 13.46 -22.10
C LEU A 745 -76.24 13.09 -20.67
N LEU A 746 -75.76 14.07 -19.90
CA LEU A 746 -75.33 13.92 -18.50
C LEU A 746 -76.43 14.29 -17.50
N VAL A 747 -77.57 14.81 -17.96
CA VAL A 747 -78.75 15.03 -17.10
C VAL A 747 -79.30 13.66 -16.70
N PRO A 748 -79.39 13.35 -15.39
CA PRO A 748 -79.99 12.10 -14.94
C PRO A 748 -81.46 12.03 -15.37
N LEU A 749 -81.99 10.80 -15.51
CA LEU A 749 -83.40 10.53 -15.91
C LEU A 749 -84.46 11.35 -15.15
N TYR A 750 -84.13 11.84 -13.96
CA TYR A 750 -84.89 12.84 -13.23
C TYR A 750 -83.95 13.90 -12.64
N SER A 751 -84.18 15.17 -12.98
CA SER A 751 -83.55 16.32 -12.34
C SER A 751 -84.63 17.35 -12.01
N ARG A 752 -84.50 18.05 -10.88
CA ARG A 752 -85.41 19.13 -10.46
C ARG A 752 -84.64 20.44 -10.56
N GLU A 753 -84.95 21.20 -11.59
CA GLU A 753 -84.45 22.57 -11.75
C GLU A 753 -85.49 23.53 -11.21
N SER A 754 -85.11 24.38 -10.25
CA SER A 754 -85.93 25.49 -9.79
C SER A 754 -85.58 26.72 -10.61
N LEU A 755 -86.55 27.24 -11.34
CA LEU A 755 -86.44 28.53 -12.00
C LEU A 755 -86.96 29.60 -11.03
N ASP A 756 -86.17 30.65 -10.82
CA ASP A 756 -86.65 31.88 -10.19
C ASP A 756 -87.63 32.55 -11.16
N VAL A 757 -88.87 32.74 -10.72
CA VAL A 757 -89.93 33.47 -11.46
C VAL A 757 -89.98 34.91 -10.98
#